data_AF-A0A194QZS4-F1
#
_entry.id   AF-A0A194QZS4-F1
#
_cell.length_a   1.000
_cell.length_b   1.000
_cell.length_c   1.000
_cell.angle_alpha   90.00
_cell.angle_beta   90.00
_cell.angle_gamma   90.00
#
_symmetry.space_group_name_H-M   'P 1'
#
loop_
_entity.id
_entity.type
_entity.pdbx_description
1 polymer ?
#
loop_
_entity_poly.entity_id
_entity_poly.type
_entity_poly.pdbx_seq_one_letter_code
_entity_poly.pdbx_strand_id
1 'polypeptide(L)'
;MDTRKLAEILRATIDPNQRQQAEDQLTQIHKIIGFTPSLLQVVMSNDVQIPVRQAGVVFLKNLITSVWQEKEAEEGEPIPFSIHEQDRAMIRDMIVDAVIQAPDIIRVQLCLCLKTIIRHDFPSRWTQVVDKIHIYLQNPEASGWMGALLCLYQLIKCYEYHIAEKRVPLMEAMNLLLPMMYNLIVNLQPDQSADSALIQKQILKCFYCLIKYLLPLDLITKEVFTKWMEVFRAIMERPVPEHTLQVDEEERLELPWWKCKKWAVHTLYRIFERYGSPVNVRDEYVQFAEWYLSTFTSGILEVLLRVLDQYRNKIYVSPRVLQLTISYIDQCVSHSHSWKLLKPHMFAIIQDVIFPLMSYSEADEELWNTDPHEYIRLKFDIFEDFLSPVSGAQTLLVSCCKKRKDMLERTMQLCMQVLTSQNGEYGPRQRDGALHMVGTLNDILTKKKFYKEDIDSLLSQYVFPEFRNPLGYMRARACWVLHCFANVPFKNEPLLMEAVHLTVNALLTDTELPVKVEAAIALQMLLVLQDKVQKYLEPQVKAVTTELLKVIRETENDNIANALQKIVPLYTEQLMPMAFEITDHLATTFSKVVQTDSGTDEKAITAMGLLNTMETVLNVMENNPKIMAQLEKTVLRVVGYILQGNLIEYYEEAMTLLCNLTAKSISEDMWKVLELLYQVFEKEGFDYFGDMMPVLHNYITVDTNAFLSNENHILAMFNMAKAVLNSDAEDDSETYAAKLLEVMVLQCSGKIDNCLPSFVELVLNRLTRKVKTSELRTMLLQVLIAILYCNPPLLFTILNKLQESVPNASITQHFFKQWIHDTDCFLGLHDRKLYILGICTLLEMGPQRPNIDELVPKILPSCLVLFDGLKHAYEAKAEADDDTSSEEDDDEDEGAEVLSSDEDEIEEMNNEYLENLARMAVKNSAEQNVTITAKLEEVESDDDDDDYVPDESAIECYTTPLDDKDCPVDEYVNFKNTLLGLSAREPALYHALTSVLTEEQQKELNAVFVLADQRKAQQDSKRIEQSGGYSFTVPAQVPTSFKFGG
;
A
#
# COMPACT_ATOMS: atom_id res chain seq x y z
N MET A 1 -22.64 39.59 -18.12
CA MET A 1 -21.22 39.96 -18.30
C MET A 1 -20.92 40.07 -19.79
N ASP A 2 -19.92 40.84 -20.23
CA ASP A 2 -19.56 40.91 -21.66
C ASP A 2 -18.70 39.71 -22.07
N THR A 3 -19.26 38.81 -22.87
CA THR A 3 -18.61 37.57 -23.33
C THR A 3 -17.42 37.84 -24.25
N ARG A 4 -17.38 39.00 -24.95
CA ARG A 4 -16.24 39.38 -25.79
C ARG A 4 -15.03 39.74 -24.94
N LYS A 5 -15.24 40.52 -23.88
CA LYS A 5 -14.19 40.87 -22.93
C LYS A 5 -13.64 39.63 -22.22
N LEU A 6 -14.50 38.68 -21.87
CA LEU A 6 -14.06 37.41 -21.26
C LEU A 6 -13.23 36.57 -22.24
N ALA A 7 -13.61 36.51 -23.52
CA ALA A 7 -12.82 35.84 -24.56
C ALA A 7 -11.46 36.51 -24.81
N GLU A 8 -11.35 37.84 -24.68
CA GLU A 8 -10.06 38.54 -24.75
C GLU A 8 -9.16 38.21 -23.56
N ILE A 9 -9.70 38.15 -22.34
CA ILE A 9 -8.95 37.74 -21.14
C ILE A 9 -8.44 36.30 -21.29
N LEU A 10 -9.30 35.37 -21.73
CA LEU A 10 -8.91 33.97 -21.97
C LEU A 10 -7.92 33.81 -23.13
N ARG A 11 -7.87 34.75 -24.08
CA ARG A 11 -6.83 34.76 -25.11
C ARG A 11 -5.49 35.17 -24.49
N ALA A 12 -5.50 36.15 -23.59
CA ALA A 12 -4.31 36.63 -22.91
C ALA A 12 -3.70 35.59 -21.95
N THR A 13 -4.49 34.64 -21.41
CA THR A 13 -3.94 33.52 -20.61
C THR A 13 -3.06 32.55 -21.40
N ILE A 14 -3.15 32.57 -22.74
CA ILE A 14 -2.37 31.70 -23.63
C ILE A 14 -1.07 32.39 -24.08
N ASP A 15 -0.95 33.72 -23.93
CA ASP A 15 0.26 34.48 -24.24
C ASP A 15 1.20 34.51 -23.02
N PRO A 16 2.43 33.97 -23.10
CA PRO A 16 3.38 33.98 -22.00
C PRO A 16 3.64 35.38 -21.40
N ASN A 17 3.53 36.45 -22.19
CA ASN A 17 3.78 37.82 -21.73
C ASN A 17 2.60 38.43 -20.97
N GLN A 18 1.39 37.89 -21.16
CA GLN A 18 0.15 38.43 -20.60
C GLN A 18 -0.55 37.48 -19.61
N ARG A 19 -0.05 36.24 -19.49
CA ARG A 19 -0.65 35.17 -18.71
C ARG A 19 -0.94 35.55 -17.26
N GLN A 20 0.08 36.01 -16.53
CA GLN A 20 -0.06 36.37 -15.11
C GLN A 20 -1.13 37.44 -14.90
N GLN A 21 -1.09 38.50 -15.72
CA GLN A 21 -2.05 39.59 -15.63
C GLN A 21 -3.49 39.13 -15.96
N ALA A 22 -3.64 38.21 -16.91
CA ALA A 22 -4.93 37.65 -17.29
C ALA A 22 -5.50 36.69 -16.23
N GLU A 23 -4.66 35.85 -15.62
CA GLU A 23 -5.04 34.96 -14.52
C GLU A 23 -5.46 35.76 -13.27
N ASP A 24 -4.74 36.85 -12.94
CA ASP A 24 -5.11 37.76 -11.85
C ASP A 24 -6.49 38.40 -12.11
N GLN A 25 -6.75 38.81 -13.35
CA GLN A 25 -8.06 39.36 -13.74
C GLN A 25 -9.19 38.33 -13.62
N LEU A 26 -8.97 37.09 -14.07
CA LEU A 26 -9.94 36.01 -13.91
C LEU A 26 -10.22 35.72 -12.43
N THR A 27 -9.18 35.74 -11.60
CA THR A 27 -9.28 35.55 -10.14
C THR A 27 -10.08 36.67 -9.47
N GLN A 28 -10.08 37.89 -10.01
CA GLN A 28 -10.91 38.97 -9.47
C GLN A 28 -12.39 38.86 -9.86
N ILE A 29 -12.68 38.32 -11.05
CA ILE A 29 -14.04 38.34 -11.60
C ILE A 29 -14.81 37.02 -11.45
N HIS A 30 -14.15 35.90 -11.11
CA HIS A 30 -14.81 34.58 -11.01
C HIS A 30 -15.91 34.52 -9.94
N LYS A 31 -15.88 35.41 -8.95
CA LYS A 31 -16.88 35.50 -7.87
C LYS A 31 -18.17 36.24 -8.27
N ILE A 32 -18.21 36.83 -9.45
CA ILE A 32 -19.37 37.62 -9.93
C ILE A 32 -20.48 36.66 -10.37
N ILE A 33 -21.71 36.86 -9.86
CA ILE A 33 -22.89 36.11 -10.31
C ILE A 33 -23.10 36.33 -11.81
N GLY A 34 -23.30 35.23 -12.54
CA GLY A 34 -23.38 35.17 -13.99
C GLY A 34 -22.04 34.93 -14.68
N PHE A 35 -20.93 34.83 -13.95
CA PHE A 35 -19.61 34.53 -14.53
C PHE A 35 -19.58 33.12 -15.12
N THR A 36 -19.93 32.10 -14.34
CA THR A 36 -19.85 30.68 -14.76
C THR A 36 -20.71 30.39 -15.99
N PRO A 37 -21.98 30.83 -16.08
CA PRO A 37 -22.78 30.68 -17.29
C PRO A 37 -22.22 31.47 -18.49
N SER A 38 -21.70 32.68 -18.27
CA SER A 38 -21.07 33.47 -19.34
C SER A 38 -19.81 32.78 -19.88
N LEU A 39 -19.04 32.12 -19.01
CA LEU A 39 -17.87 31.34 -19.39
C LEU A 39 -18.26 30.13 -20.25
N LEU A 40 -19.30 29.39 -19.86
CA LEU A 40 -19.82 28.28 -20.67
C LEU A 40 -20.31 28.79 -22.05
N GLN A 41 -20.96 29.95 -22.12
CA GLN A 41 -21.35 30.56 -23.40
C GLN A 41 -20.15 30.90 -24.30
N VAL A 42 -19.06 31.42 -23.73
CA VAL A 42 -17.82 31.68 -24.47
C VAL A 42 -17.20 30.38 -24.99
N VAL A 43 -17.17 29.34 -24.16
CA VAL A 43 -16.67 27.99 -24.52
C VAL A 43 -17.47 27.38 -25.66
N MET A 44 -18.78 27.62 -25.70
CA MET A 44 -19.68 27.08 -26.73
C MET A 44 -19.82 27.96 -27.97
N SER A 45 -19.26 29.18 -27.95
CA SER A 45 -19.35 30.11 -29.09
C SER A 45 -18.43 29.68 -30.25
N ASN A 46 -19.01 29.53 -31.44
CA ASN A 46 -18.26 29.23 -32.66
C ASN A 46 -17.48 30.45 -33.20
N ASP A 47 -17.76 31.65 -32.71
CA ASP A 47 -17.03 32.88 -33.07
C ASP A 47 -15.68 33.00 -32.34
N VAL A 48 -15.43 32.13 -31.36
CA VAL A 48 -14.21 32.12 -30.55
C VAL A 48 -13.27 31.01 -31.05
N GLN A 49 -11.98 31.32 -31.16
CA GLN A 49 -10.98 30.35 -31.62
C GLN A 49 -10.84 29.17 -30.63
N ILE A 50 -10.61 27.97 -31.16
CA ILE A 50 -10.53 26.72 -30.38
C ILE A 50 -9.55 26.81 -29.19
N PRO A 51 -8.31 27.35 -29.32
CA PRO A 51 -7.39 27.46 -28.18
C PRO A 51 -7.97 28.28 -27.01
N VAL A 52 -8.69 29.37 -27.31
CA VAL A 52 -9.34 30.23 -26.31
C VAL A 52 -10.52 29.50 -25.66
N ARG A 53 -11.29 28.74 -26.44
CA ARG A 53 -12.37 27.88 -25.91
C ARG A 53 -11.82 26.77 -25.01
N GLN A 54 -10.66 26.21 -25.36
CA GLN A 54 -9.98 25.19 -24.55
C GLN A 54 -9.48 25.76 -23.22
N ALA A 55 -8.84 26.94 -23.23
CA ALA A 55 -8.47 27.64 -21.99
C ALA A 55 -9.70 27.94 -21.12
N GLY A 56 -10.80 28.40 -21.74
CA GLY A 56 -12.06 28.66 -21.06
C GLY A 56 -12.68 27.42 -20.41
N VAL A 57 -12.71 26.27 -21.10
CA VAL A 57 -13.30 25.05 -20.53
C VAL A 57 -12.42 24.42 -19.45
N VAL A 58 -11.09 24.55 -19.56
CA VAL A 58 -10.16 24.12 -18.49
C VAL A 58 -10.38 24.98 -17.24
N PHE A 59 -10.50 26.30 -17.39
CA PHE A 59 -10.84 27.18 -16.27
C PHE A 59 -12.21 26.84 -15.68
N LEU A 60 -13.22 26.62 -16.53
CA LEU A 60 -14.57 26.22 -16.10
C LEU A 60 -14.54 24.92 -15.29
N LYS A 61 -13.81 23.92 -15.77
CA LYS A 61 -13.61 22.65 -15.05
C LYS A 61 -13.00 22.89 -13.68
N ASN A 62 -11.87 23.59 -13.61
CA ASN A 62 -11.17 23.84 -12.34
C ASN A 62 -12.06 24.61 -11.35
N LEU A 63 -12.86 25.56 -11.84
CA LEU A 63 -13.84 26.28 -11.04
C LEU A 63 -14.95 25.35 -10.53
N ILE A 64 -15.56 24.54 -11.39
CA ILE A 64 -16.62 23.60 -10.96
C ILE A 64 -16.06 22.56 -9.98
N THR A 65 -14.89 22.01 -10.24
CA THR A 65 -14.28 21.01 -9.35
C THR A 65 -13.93 21.57 -7.98
N SER A 66 -13.51 22.84 -7.88
CA SER A 66 -13.08 23.43 -6.60
C SER A 66 -14.22 24.01 -5.77
N VAL A 67 -15.23 24.64 -6.40
CA VAL A 67 -16.21 25.50 -5.69
C VAL A 67 -17.68 25.17 -5.99
N TRP A 68 -17.96 23.98 -6.56
CA TRP A 68 -19.33 23.50 -6.75
C TRP A 68 -19.95 22.94 -5.46
N GLN A 69 -19.19 22.26 -4.61
CA GLN A 69 -19.67 21.84 -3.30
C GLN A 69 -19.71 23.05 -2.35
N GLU A 70 -20.81 23.20 -1.60
CA GLU A 70 -20.85 24.13 -0.47
C GLU A 70 -20.00 23.54 0.66
N LYS A 71 -18.88 24.19 0.99
CA LYS A 71 -18.08 23.85 2.17
C LYS A 71 -18.61 24.64 3.37
N GLU A 72 -18.76 23.96 4.51
CA GLU A 72 -19.09 24.62 5.77
C GLU A 72 -17.90 25.48 6.22
N ALA A 73 -18.17 26.55 6.97
CA ALA A 73 -17.11 27.39 7.52
C ALA A 73 -16.59 26.76 8.81
N GLU A 74 -15.27 26.60 8.92
CA GLU A 74 -14.62 26.26 10.18
C GLU A 74 -14.82 27.39 11.21
N GLU A 75 -14.83 27.05 12.51
CA GLU A 75 -15.08 28.03 13.57
C GLU A 75 -14.04 29.17 13.54
N GLY A 76 -14.47 30.36 13.09
CA GLY A 76 -13.64 31.56 13.01
C GLY A 76 -13.19 31.94 11.60
N GLU A 77 -13.43 31.11 10.60
CA GLU A 77 -13.09 31.37 9.20
C GLU A 77 -14.26 31.94 8.38
N PRO A 78 -13.99 32.77 7.35
CA PRO A 78 -15.02 33.22 6.43
C PRO A 78 -15.52 32.06 5.56
N ILE A 79 -16.84 32.00 5.34
CA ILE A 79 -17.47 30.98 4.47
C ILE A 79 -16.73 30.91 3.12
N PRO A 80 -16.18 29.73 2.75
CA PRO A 80 -15.49 29.56 1.48
C PRO A 80 -16.38 29.95 0.31
N PHE A 81 -15.80 30.58 -0.72
CA PHE A 81 -16.56 30.95 -1.91
C PHE A 81 -17.12 29.71 -2.59
N SER A 82 -18.41 29.73 -2.88
CA SER A 82 -19.10 28.71 -3.68
C SER A 82 -19.92 29.37 -4.78
N ILE A 83 -20.07 28.67 -5.91
CA ILE A 83 -20.84 29.19 -7.05
C ILE A 83 -22.30 29.39 -6.61
N HIS A 84 -22.83 30.58 -6.82
CA HIS A 84 -24.20 30.91 -6.45
C HIS A 84 -25.22 29.98 -7.13
N GLU A 85 -26.27 29.59 -6.40
CA GLU A 85 -27.25 28.59 -6.86
C GLU A 85 -27.95 28.96 -8.18
N GLN A 86 -28.16 30.26 -8.42
CA GLN A 86 -28.67 30.77 -9.71
C GLN A 86 -27.77 30.35 -10.91
N ASP A 87 -26.45 30.46 -10.75
CA ASP A 87 -25.51 30.07 -11.79
C ASP A 87 -25.45 28.55 -11.91
N ARG A 88 -25.49 27.82 -10.78
CA ARG A 88 -25.54 26.35 -10.79
C ARG A 88 -26.76 25.84 -11.54
N ALA A 89 -27.94 26.42 -11.31
CA ALA A 89 -29.16 26.06 -12.02
C ALA A 89 -29.06 26.28 -13.53
N MET A 90 -28.47 27.39 -13.98
CA MET A 90 -28.23 27.64 -15.40
C MET A 90 -27.24 26.63 -16.01
N ILE A 91 -26.16 26.32 -15.30
CA ILE A 91 -25.18 25.34 -15.75
C ILE A 91 -25.81 23.95 -15.83
N ARG A 92 -26.59 23.52 -14.83
CA ARG A 92 -27.33 22.25 -14.87
C ARG A 92 -28.27 22.16 -16.06
N ASP A 93 -28.96 23.24 -16.41
CA ASP A 93 -29.79 23.25 -17.61
C ASP A 93 -28.93 23.13 -18.89
N MET A 94 -27.82 23.86 -19.00
CA MET A 94 -27.08 23.92 -20.27
C MET A 94 -26.04 22.81 -20.49
N ILE A 95 -25.53 22.16 -19.43
CA ILE A 95 -24.31 21.35 -19.52
C ILE A 95 -24.46 20.10 -20.38
N VAL A 96 -25.63 19.43 -20.36
CA VAL A 96 -25.89 18.23 -21.18
C VAL A 96 -25.90 18.61 -22.67
N ASP A 97 -26.59 19.69 -23.01
CA ASP A 97 -26.66 20.22 -24.37
C ASP A 97 -25.27 20.67 -24.85
N ALA A 98 -24.47 21.26 -23.96
CA ALA A 98 -23.10 21.67 -24.23
C ALA A 98 -22.19 20.47 -24.52
N VAL A 99 -22.26 19.38 -23.74
CA VAL A 99 -21.49 18.14 -24.01
C VAL A 99 -21.84 17.57 -25.38
N ILE A 100 -23.11 17.59 -25.76
CA ILE A 100 -23.58 17.04 -27.04
C ILE A 100 -23.07 17.86 -28.23
N GLN A 101 -23.13 19.18 -28.16
CA GLN A 101 -22.77 20.07 -29.27
C GLN A 101 -21.26 20.37 -29.35
N ALA A 102 -20.50 20.13 -28.28
CA ALA A 102 -19.09 20.47 -28.21
C ALA A 102 -18.22 19.59 -29.12
N PRO A 103 -17.11 20.12 -29.67
CA PRO A 103 -16.06 19.30 -30.29
C PRO A 103 -15.32 18.48 -29.24
N ASP A 104 -14.69 17.38 -29.64
CA ASP A 104 -14.13 16.36 -28.73
C ASP A 104 -13.18 16.94 -27.65
N ILE A 105 -12.28 17.86 -28.03
CA ILE A 105 -11.32 18.48 -27.10
C ILE A 105 -11.99 19.28 -25.97
N ILE A 106 -13.15 19.87 -26.25
CA ILE A 106 -13.96 20.60 -25.25
C ILE A 106 -14.87 19.62 -24.51
N ARG A 107 -15.45 18.67 -25.23
CA ARG A 107 -16.40 17.68 -24.71
C ARG A 107 -15.80 16.89 -23.55
N VAL A 108 -14.55 16.45 -23.64
CA VAL A 108 -13.87 15.69 -22.57
C VAL A 108 -13.80 16.50 -21.27
N GLN A 109 -13.52 17.80 -21.34
CA GLN A 109 -13.46 18.67 -20.16
C GLN A 109 -14.86 18.96 -19.59
N LEU A 110 -15.87 19.12 -20.46
CA LEU A 110 -17.27 19.26 -20.02
C LEU A 110 -17.81 17.99 -19.36
N CYS A 111 -17.38 16.80 -19.79
CA CYS A 111 -17.72 15.55 -19.10
C CYS A 111 -17.17 15.52 -17.66
N LEU A 112 -15.98 16.07 -17.40
CA LEU A 112 -15.46 16.17 -16.04
C LEU A 112 -16.27 17.15 -15.19
N CYS A 113 -16.67 18.29 -15.76
CA CYS A 113 -17.61 19.22 -15.11
C CYS A 113 -18.91 18.50 -14.74
N LEU A 114 -19.50 17.78 -15.71
CA LEU A 114 -20.73 17.03 -15.52
C LEU A 114 -20.60 15.96 -14.43
N LYS A 115 -19.48 15.24 -14.38
CA LYS A 115 -19.22 14.25 -13.33
C LYS A 115 -19.27 14.88 -11.93
N THR A 116 -18.60 16.00 -11.72
CA THR A 116 -18.65 16.73 -10.44
C THR A 116 -20.07 17.17 -10.10
N ILE A 117 -20.79 17.75 -11.07
CA ILE A 117 -22.18 18.20 -10.85
C ILE A 117 -23.09 17.02 -10.47
N ILE A 118 -23.00 15.89 -11.18
CA ILE A 118 -23.78 14.68 -10.87
C ILE A 118 -23.46 14.18 -9.46
N ARG A 119 -22.18 14.12 -9.08
CA ARG A 119 -21.74 13.61 -7.76
C ARG A 119 -22.40 14.35 -6.59
N HIS A 120 -22.58 15.66 -6.70
CA HIS A 120 -23.12 16.48 -5.61
C HIS A 120 -24.62 16.75 -5.73
N ASP A 121 -25.18 16.81 -6.95
CA ASP A 121 -26.55 17.27 -7.17
C ASP A 121 -27.53 16.14 -7.56
N PHE A 122 -27.08 14.95 -8.02
CA PHE A 122 -27.96 13.83 -8.36
C PHE A 122 -28.01 12.79 -7.22
N PRO A 123 -29.18 12.24 -6.86
CA PRO A 123 -30.52 12.51 -7.41
C PRO A 123 -31.25 13.69 -6.73
N SER A 124 -30.70 14.27 -5.67
CA SER A 124 -31.44 15.14 -4.75
C SER A 124 -31.89 16.47 -5.38
N ARG A 125 -30.96 17.22 -6.00
CA ARG A 125 -31.18 18.57 -6.54
C ARG A 125 -31.39 18.57 -8.06
N TRP A 126 -30.98 17.51 -8.77
CA TRP A 126 -30.96 17.49 -10.24
C TRP A 126 -31.31 16.14 -10.87
N THR A 127 -32.58 15.76 -10.86
CA THR A 127 -33.07 14.55 -11.53
C THR A 127 -33.16 14.66 -13.06
N GLN A 128 -33.29 15.89 -13.60
CA GLN A 128 -33.56 16.15 -15.03
C GLN A 128 -32.42 15.72 -15.96
N VAL A 129 -31.23 15.43 -15.42
CA VAL A 129 -30.11 14.88 -16.20
C VAL A 129 -30.50 13.57 -16.90
N VAL A 130 -31.28 12.72 -16.24
CA VAL A 130 -31.75 11.44 -16.78
C VAL A 130 -32.73 11.67 -17.93
N ASP A 131 -33.67 12.60 -17.75
CA ASP A 131 -34.66 12.95 -18.77
C ASP A 131 -34.00 13.48 -20.04
N LYS A 132 -33.01 14.39 -19.90
CA LYS A 132 -32.28 14.92 -21.06
C LYS A 132 -31.53 13.83 -21.80
N ILE A 133 -30.82 12.95 -21.08
CA ILE A 133 -30.13 11.81 -21.70
C ILE A 133 -31.13 10.93 -22.46
N HIS A 134 -32.27 10.62 -21.84
CA HIS A 134 -33.31 9.80 -22.45
C HIS A 134 -33.84 10.41 -23.76
N ILE A 135 -34.17 11.71 -23.76
CA ILE A 135 -34.67 12.43 -24.94
C ILE A 135 -33.67 12.34 -26.11
N TYR A 136 -32.38 12.58 -25.84
CA TYR A 136 -31.36 12.52 -26.89
C TYR A 136 -31.12 11.10 -27.42
N LEU A 137 -31.20 10.08 -26.56
CA LEU A 137 -31.09 8.67 -26.99
C LEU A 137 -32.33 8.19 -27.78
N GLN A 138 -33.49 8.81 -27.57
CA GLN A 138 -34.71 8.51 -28.31
C GLN A 138 -34.75 9.16 -29.70
N ASN A 139 -33.99 10.24 -29.91
CA ASN A 139 -33.93 10.95 -31.18
C ASN A 139 -33.38 10.02 -32.29
N PRO A 140 -34.05 9.88 -33.45
CA PRO A 140 -33.54 9.09 -34.57
C PRO A 140 -32.28 9.66 -35.22
N GLU A 141 -31.94 10.93 -34.98
CA GLU A 141 -30.72 11.54 -35.51
C GLU A 141 -29.47 11.12 -34.73
N ALA A 142 -28.49 10.57 -35.44
CA ALA A 142 -27.23 10.11 -34.85
C ALA A 142 -26.38 11.22 -34.21
N SER A 143 -26.61 12.49 -34.58
CA SER A 143 -25.80 13.66 -34.23
C SER A 143 -25.80 14.06 -32.75
N GLY A 144 -26.49 13.32 -31.87
CA GLY A 144 -26.44 13.54 -30.41
C GLY A 144 -26.09 12.31 -29.57
N TRP A 145 -26.08 11.11 -30.16
CA TRP A 145 -25.98 9.86 -29.39
C TRP A 145 -24.67 9.72 -28.64
N MET A 146 -23.54 10.07 -29.26
CA MET A 146 -22.23 9.98 -28.60
C MET A 146 -22.17 10.89 -27.35
N GLY A 147 -22.63 12.14 -27.46
CA GLY A 147 -22.67 13.07 -26.34
C GLY A 147 -23.58 12.58 -25.21
N ALA A 148 -24.78 12.09 -25.54
CA ALA A 148 -25.71 11.52 -24.56
C ALA A 148 -25.14 10.28 -23.85
N LEU A 149 -24.48 9.38 -24.59
CA LEU A 149 -23.82 8.20 -24.01
C LEU A 149 -22.62 8.56 -23.13
N LEU A 150 -21.89 9.64 -23.46
CA LEU A 150 -20.83 10.16 -22.60
C LEU A 150 -21.39 10.76 -21.31
N CYS A 151 -22.52 11.46 -21.36
CA CYS A 151 -23.24 11.92 -20.17
C CYS A 151 -23.69 10.74 -19.30
N LEU A 152 -24.30 9.72 -19.92
CA LEU A 152 -24.69 8.48 -19.23
C LEU A 152 -23.50 7.77 -18.60
N TYR A 153 -22.37 7.73 -19.29
CA TYR A 153 -21.14 7.15 -18.75
C TYR A 153 -20.67 7.87 -17.48
N GLN A 154 -20.75 9.21 -17.44
CA GLN A 154 -20.41 9.96 -16.21
C GLN A 154 -21.39 9.67 -15.07
N LEU A 155 -22.69 9.56 -15.38
CA LEU A 155 -23.71 9.18 -14.41
C LEU A 155 -23.41 7.83 -13.76
N ILE A 156 -23.12 6.81 -14.58
CA ILE A 156 -22.75 5.47 -14.08
C ILE A 156 -21.46 5.53 -13.27
N LYS A 157 -20.45 6.28 -13.74
CA LYS A 157 -19.15 6.40 -13.05
C LYS A 157 -19.24 7.04 -11.66
N CYS A 158 -20.18 7.95 -11.43
CA CYS A 158 -20.35 8.54 -10.08
C CYS A 158 -20.74 7.50 -9.03
N TYR A 159 -21.37 6.39 -9.44
CA TYR A 159 -21.80 5.30 -8.57
C TYR A 159 -20.92 4.05 -8.69
N GLU A 160 -19.79 4.11 -9.42
CA GLU A 160 -18.96 2.94 -9.75
C GLU A 160 -18.46 2.18 -8.51
N TYR A 161 -18.17 2.87 -7.41
CA TYR A 161 -17.63 2.31 -6.16
C TYR A 161 -18.65 2.26 -5.02
N HIS A 162 -19.90 2.67 -5.24
CA HIS A 162 -20.90 2.66 -4.17
C HIS A 162 -21.41 1.24 -3.90
N ILE A 163 -21.76 0.94 -2.64
CA ILE A 163 -22.48 -0.28 -2.25
C ILE A 163 -23.90 -0.31 -2.81
N ALA A 164 -24.54 -1.49 -2.84
CA ALA A 164 -25.82 -1.72 -3.50
C ALA A 164 -26.93 -0.74 -3.06
N GLU A 165 -27.03 -0.43 -1.77
CA GLU A 165 -28.05 0.46 -1.20
C GLU A 165 -27.92 1.90 -1.71
N LYS A 166 -26.68 2.42 -1.76
CA LYS A 166 -26.41 3.78 -2.26
C LYS A 166 -26.58 3.88 -3.79
N ARG A 167 -26.73 2.77 -4.53
CA ARG A 167 -26.95 2.75 -5.99
C ARG A 167 -28.41 2.81 -6.45
N VAL A 168 -29.39 2.76 -5.54
CA VAL A 168 -30.83 2.77 -5.90
C VAL A 168 -31.19 3.87 -6.92
N PRO A 169 -30.73 5.13 -6.79
CA PRO A 169 -31.06 6.18 -7.77
C PRO A 169 -30.51 5.91 -9.17
N LEU A 170 -29.32 5.30 -9.26
CA LEU A 170 -28.77 4.86 -10.54
C LEU A 170 -29.63 3.73 -11.13
N MET A 171 -30.07 2.76 -10.32
CA MET A 171 -30.88 1.64 -10.79
C MET A 171 -32.22 2.13 -11.35
N GLU A 172 -32.87 3.09 -10.69
CA GLU A 172 -34.08 3.75 -11.19
C GLU A 172 -33.85 4.44 -12.55
N ALA A 173 -32.75 5.20 -12.68
CA ALA A 173 -32.39 5.83 -13.95
C ALA A 173 -32.13 4.79 -15.07
N MET A 174 -31.44 3.69 -14.73
CA MET A 174 -31.10 2.65 -15.70
C MET A 174 -32.31 1.81 -16.14
N ASN A 175 -33.38 1.73 -15.37
CA ASN A 175 -34.64 1.13 -15.85
C ASN A 175 -35.19 1.85 -17.10
N LEU A 176 -34.95 3.16 -17.22
CA LEU A 176 -35.33 3.95 -18.39
C LEU A 176 -34.26 3.92 -19.49
N LEU A 177 -32.98 3.97 -19.12
CA LEU A 177 -31.88 4.19 -20.06
C LEU A 177 -31.28 2.89 -20.65
N LEU A 178 -31.28 1.78 -19.91
CA LEU A 178 -30.73 0.50 -20.37
C LEU A 178 -31.46 -0.06 -21.61
N PRO A 179 -32.81 -0.02 -21.70
CA PRO A 179 -33.51 -0.44 -22.92
C PRO A 179 -33.16 0.43 -24.14
N MET A 180 -32.91 1.73 -23.94
CA MET A 180 -32.49 2.63 -25.02
C MET A 180 -31.11 2.28 -25.53
N MET A 181 -30.16 2.02 -24.63
CA MET A 181 -28.82 1.51 -24.99
C MET A 181 -28.90 0.22 -25.79
N TYR A 182 -29.73 -0.73 -25.36
CA TYR A 182 -29.92 -2.01 -26.02
C TYR A 182 -30.50 -1.86 -27.43
N ASN A 183 -31.58 -1.10 -27.59
CA ASN A 183 -32.18 -0.87 -28.91
C ASN A 183 -31.20 -0.17 -29.86
N LEU A 184 -30.43 0.79 -29.35
CA LEU A 184 -29.46 1.53 -30.14
C LEU A 184 -28.33 0.61 -30.64
N ILE A 185 -27.74 -0.22 -29.77
CA ILE A 185 -26.65 -1.12 -30.20
C ILE A 185 -27.14 -2.14 -31.22
N VAL A 186 -28.34 -2.71 -31.04
CA VAL A 186 -28.94 -3.68 -31.98
C VAL A 186 -29.20 -3.03 -33.34
N ASN A 187 -29.76 -1.81 -33.37
CA ASN A 187 -30.04 -1.09 -34.62
C ASN A 187 -28.75 -0.69 -35.37
N LEU A 188 -27.65 -0.47 -34.64
CA LEU A 188 -26.35 -0.10 -35.20
C LEU A 188 -25.51 -1.29 -35.66
N GLN A 189 -25.80 -2.52 -35.24
CA GLN A 189 -25.06 -3.72 -35.65
C GLN A 189 -24.85 -3.88 -37.17
N PRO A 190 -25.86 -3.66 -38.04
CA PRO A 190 -25.68 -3.79 -39.49
C PRO A 190 -24.80 -2.68 -40.09
N ASP A 191 -24.68 -1.51 -39.44
CA ASP A 191 -23.87 -0.40 -39.93
C ASP A 191 -22.38 -0.62 -39.59
N GLN A 192 -21.56 -0.74 -40.64
CA GLN A 192 -20.12 -0.95 -40.55
C GLN A 192 -19.30 0.36 -40.55
N SER A 193 -19.94 1.52 -40.46
CA SER A 193 -19.22 2.80 -40.38
C SER A 193 -18.38 2.92 -39.10
N ALA A 194 -17.27 3.67 -39.17
CA ALA A 194 -16.42 3.94 -38.01
C ALA A 194 -17.18 4.68 -36.90
N ASP A 195 -18.07 5.62 -37.27
CA ASP A 195 -18.91 6.37 -36.34
C ASP A 195 -19.90 5.45 -35.59
N SER A 196 -20.56 4.52 -36.30
CA SER A 196 -21.41 3.50 -35.68
C SER A 196 -20.61 2.64 -34.70
N ALA A 197 -19.42 2.18 -35.08
CA ALA A 197 -18.56 1.38 -34.21
C ALA A 197 -18.10 2.17 -32.96
N LEU A 198 -17.83 3.47 -33.06
CA LEU A 198 -17.51 4.31 -31.90
C LEU A 198 -18.69 4.40 -30.92
N ILE A 199 -19.91 4.54 -31.42
CA ILE A 199 -21.13 4.57 -30.60
C ILE A 199 -21.36 3.21 -29.92
N GLN A 200 -21.25 2.11 -30.67
CA GLN A 200 -21.33 0.75 -30.11
C GLN A 200 -20.29 0.55 -29.00
N LYS A 201 -19.03 0.95 -29.24
CA LYS A 201 -17.96 0.91 -28.24
C LYS A 201 -18.33 1.69 -26.98
N GLN A 202 -18.94 2.86 -27.10
CA GLN A 202 -19.33 3.66 -25.94
C GLN A 202 -20.48 3.00 -25.16
N ILE A 203 -21.45 2.39 -25.85
CA ILE A 203 -22.53 1.60 -25.22
C ILE A 203 -21.96 0.42 -24.42
N LEU A 204 -21.05 -0.36 -25.00
CA LEU A 204 -20.39 -1.49 -24.33
C LEU A 204 -19.63 -1.01 -23.09
N LYS A 205 -18.96 0.14 -23.18
CA LYS A 205 -18.23 0.73 -22.05
C LYS A 205 -19.16 1.17 -20.92
N CYS A 206 -20.34 1.73 -21.23
CA CYS A 206 -21.37 2.04 -20.23
C CYS A 206 -21.88 0.77 -19.56
N PHE A 207 -22.19 -0.27 -20.33
CA PHE A 207 -22.67 -1.55 -19.77
C PHE A 207 -21.61 -2.19 -18.87
N TYR A 208 -20.36 -2.26 -19.32
CA TYR A 208 -19.25 -2.74 -18.49
C TYR A 208 -19.15 -1.98 -17.17
N CYS A 209 -19.19 -0.64 -17.22
CA CYS A 209 -19.08 0.20 -16.03
C CYS A 209 -20.23 -0.01 -15.04
N LEU A 210 -21.44 -0.29 -15.55
CA LEU A 210 -22.61 -0.59 -14.74
C LEU A 210 -22.42 -1.86 -13.91
N ILE A 211 -21.82 -2.90 -14.52
CA ILE A 211 -21.70 -4.23 -13.91
C ILE A 211 -20.33 -4.53 -13.30
N LYS A 212 -19.37 -3.60 -13.38
CA LYS A 212 -17.96 -3.86 -13.00
C LYS A 212 -17.80 -4.34 -11.55
N TYR A 213 -18.53 -3.70 -10.64
CA TYR A 213 -18.45 -3.97 -9.20
C TYR A 213 -19.69 -4.61 -8.59
N LEU A 214 -20.84 -4.50 -9.24
CA LEU A 214 -22.09 -5.10 -8.78
C LEU A 214 -22.91 -5.49 -9.99
N LEU A 215 -23.49 -6.70 -10.02
CA LEU A 215 -24.42 -7.13 -11.04
C LEU A 215 -25.85 -6.99 -10.50
N PRO A 216 -26.60 -5.91 -10.80
CA PRO A 216 -27.93 -5.70 -10.24
C PRO A 216 -28.94 -6.65 -10.86
N LEU A 217 -29.19 -7.80 -10.24
CA LEU A 217 -30.08 -8.86 -10.76
C LEU A 217 -31.53 -8.42 -10.96
N ASP A 218 -31.99 -7.42 -10.21
CA ASP A 218 -33.32 -6.82 -10.36
C ASP A 218 -33.47 -6.01 -11.65
N LEU A 219 -32.39 -5.32 -12.06
CA LEU A 219 -32.34 -4.52 -13.29
C LEU A 219 -31.97 -5.40 -14.50
N ILE A 220 -30.96 -6.27 -14.33
CA ILE A 220 -30.43 -7.17 -15.35
C ILE A 220 -31.00 -8.56 -15.08
N THR A 221 -32.30 -8.69 -15.35
CA THR A 221 -33.01 -9.97 -15.24
C THR A 221 -32.44 -11.00 -16.23
N LYS A 222 -32.75 -12.29 -16.05
CA LYS A 222 -32.31 -13.35 -16.99
C LYS A 222 -32.64 -13.03 -18.46
N GLU A 223 -33.78 -12.42 -18.74
CA GLU A 223 -34.16 -12.02 -20.10
C GLU A 223 -33.29 -10.89 -20.66
N VAL A 224 -33.06 -9.85 -19.86
CA VAL A 224 -32.20 -8.72 -20.24
C VAL A 224 -30.76 -9.21 -20.43
N PHE A 225 -30.27 -10.02 -19.50
CA PHE A 225 -28.94 -10.62 -19.58
C PHE A 225 -28.77 -11.43 -20.87
N THR A 226 -29.71 -12.33 -21.18
CA THR A 226 -29.66 -13.17 -22.40
C THR A 226 -29.55 -12.32 -23.67
N LYS A 227 -30.30 -11.22 -23.74
CA LYS A 227 -30.24 -10.27 -24.87
C LYS A 227 -28.86 -9.62 -25.02
N TRP A 228 -28.23 -9.20 -23.92
CA TRP A 228 -26.89 -8.61 -23.94
C TRP A 228 -25.81 -9.64 -24.28
N MET A 229 -25.95 -10.90 -23.83
CA MET A 229 -25.04 -11.97 -24.21
C MET A 229 -25.01 -12.21 -25.72
N GLU A 230 -26.16 -12.18 -26.39
CA GLU A 230 -26.21 -12.27 -27.85
C GLU A 230 -25.57 -11.05 -28.54
N VAL A 231 -25.67 -9.86 -27.96
CA VAL A 231 -24.97 -8.67 -28.46
C VAL A 231 -23.45 -8.85 -28.37
N PHE A 232 -22.92 -9.30 -27.23
CA PHE A 232 -21.48 -9.55 -27.07
C PHE A 232 -20.99 -10.64 -28.03
N ARG A 233 -21.74 -11.73 -28.15
CA ARG A 233 -21.45 -12.82 -29.09
C ARG A 233 -21.39 -12.31 -30.52
N ALA A 234 -22.42 -11.57 -30.98
CA ALA A 234 -22.48 -11.04 -32.34
C ALA A 234 -21.31 -10.09 -32.66
N ILE A 235 -20.90 -9.24 -31.72
CA ILE A 235 -19.74 -8.35 -31.88
C ILE A 235 -18.43 -9.14 -31.97
N MET A 236 -18.31 -10.21 -31.18
CA MET A 236 -17.14 -11.08 -31.21
C MET A 236 -17.08 -11.94 -32.48
N GLU A 237 -18.22 -12.38 -33.04
CA GLU A 237 -18.28 -13.10 -34.32
C GLU A 237 -18.05 -12.20 -35.54
N ARG A 238 -18.37 -10.90 -35.46
CA ARG A 238 -18.24 -9.96 -36.58
C ARG A 238 -16.79 -9.87 -37.08
N PRO A 239 -16.50 -10.08 -38.37
CA PRO A 239 -15.15 -9.89 -38.90
C PRO A 239 -14.74 -8.42 -38.87
N VAL A 240 -13.45 -8.15 -38.68
CA VAL A 240 -12.89 -6.79 -38.82
C VAL A 240 -12.71 -6.51 -40.32
N PRO A 241 -13.15 -5.34 -40.85
CA PRO A 241 -13.07 -5.07 -42.28
C PRO A 241 -11.63 -5.08 -42.83
N GLU A 242 -11.40 -5.73 -43.98
CA GLU A 242 -10.05 -5.91 -44.55
C GLU A 242 -9.29 -4.60 -44.83
N HIS A 243 -10.00 -3.51 -45.14
CA HIS A 243 -9.37 -2.21 -45.39
C HIS A 243 -8.65 -1.65 -44.16
N THR A 244 -8.98 -2.10 -42.94
CA THR A 244 -8.31 -1.66 -41.73
C THR A 244 -6.93 -2.30 -41.53
N LEU A 245 -6.59 -3.33 -42.30
CA LEU A 245 -5.26 -3.94 -42.31
C LEU A 245 -4.23 -3.10 -43.10
N GLN A 246 -4.69 -2.08 -43.84
CA GLN A 246 -3.81 -1.17 -44.60
C GLN A 246 -3.18 -0.08 -43.72
N VAL A 247 -3.64 0.04 -42.48
CA VAL A 247 -3.12 0.96 -41.46
C VAL A 247 -1.92 0.31 -40.77
N ASP A 248 -0.95 1.13 -40.34
CA ASP A 248 0.23 0.67 -39.59
C ASP A 248 -0.18 -0.07 -38.30
N GLU A 249 0.60 -1.08 -37.91
CA GLU A 249 0.21 -2.04 -36.87
C GLU A 249 -0.06 -1.38 -35.50
N GLU A 250 0.70 -0.34 -35.16
CA GLU A 250 0.54 0.46 -33.95
C GLU A 250 -0.79 1.24 -33.95
N GLU A 251 -1.17 1.82 -35.10
CA GLU A 251 -2.41 2.58 -35.25
C GLU A 251 -3.66 1.67 -35.31
N ARG A 252 -3.48 0.37 -35.61
CA ARG A 252 -4.60 -0.59 -35.63
C ARG A 252 -5.28 -0.75 -34.26
N LEU A 253 -4.55 -0.54 -33.17
CA LEU A 253 -5.08 -0.61 -31.80
C LEU A 253 -6.17 0.45 -31.56
N GLU A 254 -6.05 1.60 -32.22
CA GLU A 254 -6.94 2.73 -32.06
C GLU A 254 -8.26 2.57 -32.83
N LEU A 255 -8.35 1.55 -33.69
CA LEU A 255 -9.51 1.31 -34.53
C LEU A 255 -10.78 1.00 -33.72
N PRO A 256 -11.94 1.61 -34.08
CA PRO A 256 -13.20 1.40 -33.37
C PRO A 256 -13.64 -0.07 -33.27
N TRP A 257 -13.39 -0.90 -34.30
CA TRP A 257 -13.78 -2.32 -34.32
C TRP A 257 -13.02 -3.16 -33.28
N TRP A 258 -11.71 -2.94 -33.14
CA TRP A 258 -10.91 -3.61 -32.11
C TRP A 258 -11.32 -3.14 -30.72
N LYS A 259 -11.60 -1.84 -30.54
CA LYS A 259 -12.14 -1.33 -29.28
C LYS A 259 -13.51 -1.93 -28.94
N CYS A 260 -14.39 -2.16 -29.91
CA CYS A 260 -15.67 -2.87 -29.69
C CYS A 260 -15.43 -4.31 -29.18
N LYS A 261 -14.61 -5.09 -29.91
CA LYS A 261 -14.27 -6.47 -29.51
C LYS A 261 -13.65 -6.50 -28.12
N LYS A 262 -12.73 -5.58 -27.83
CA LYS A 262 -12.09 -5.42 -26.52
C LYS A 262 -13.12 -5.24 -25.40
N TRP A 263 -14.05 -4.30 -25.54
CA TRP A 263 -15.06 -4.10 -24.49
C TRP A 263 -16.06 -5.25 -24.40
N ALA A 264 -16.40 -5.93 -25.50
CA ALA A 264 -17.23 -7.12 -25.46
C ALA A 264 -16.57 -8.27 -24.69
N VAL A 265 -15.34 -8.67 -25.05
CA VAL A 265 -14.63 -9.75 -24.35
C VAL A 265 -14.26 -9.36 -22.92
N HIS A 266 -13.94 -8.10 -22.64
CA HIS A 266 -13.67 -7.62 -21.29
C HIS A 266 -14.91 -7.76 -20.38
N THR A 267 -16.09 -7.49 -20.93
CA THR A 267 -17.36 -7.67 -20.21
C THR A 267 -17.64 -9.15 -19.98
N LEU A 268 -17.44 -10.01 -20.97
CA LEU A 268 -17.59 -11.47 -20.84
C LEU A 268 -16.65 -12.05 -19.78
N TYR A 269 -15.39 -11.65 -19.79
CA TYR A 269 -14.39 -12.05 -18.79
C TYR A 269 -14.80 -11.60 -17.39
N ARG A 270 -15.14 -10.31 -17.21
CA ARG A 270 -15.54 -9.78 -15.90
C ARG A 270 -16.81 -10.45 -15.36
N ILE A 271 -17.78 -10.77 -16.23
CA ILE A 271 -18.98 -11.51 -15.84
C ILE A 271 -18.59 -12.88 -15.29
N PHE A 272 -17.70 -13.60 -16.00
CA PHE A 272 -17.33 -14.94 -15.58
C PHE A 272 -16.52 -14.94 -14.29
N GLU A 273 -15.46 -14.15 -14.24
CA GLU A 273 -14.55 -13.98 -13.10
C GLU A 273 -15.30 -13.64 -11.81
N ARG A 274 -16.28 -12.71 -11.86
CA ARG A 274 -16.91 -12.17 -10.65
C ARG A 274 -18.29 -12.71 -10.32
N TYR A 275 -19.04 -13.18 -11.31
CA TYR A 275 -20.45 -13.58 -11.16
C TYR A 275 -20.75 -14.95 -11.76
N GLY A 276 -19.85 -15.52 -12.56
CA GLY A 276 -20.10 -16.74 -13.34
C GLY A 276 -19.50 -18.01 -12.74
N SER A 277 -18.72 -17.92 -11.65
CA SER A 277 -18.11 -19.06 -10.96
C SER A 277 -18.97 -19.47 -9.75
N PRO A 278 -19.70 -20.59 -9.76
CA PRO A 278 -20.58 -20.97 -8.64
C PRO A 278 -19.84 -21.16 -7.31
N VAL A 279 -18.53 -21.40 -7.37
CA VAL A 279 -17.69 -21.70 -6.21
C VAL A 279 -17.06 -20.44 -5.61
N ASN A 280 -16.83 -19.40 -6.41
CA ASN A 280 -16.10 -18.19 -5.99
C ASN A 280 -17.01 -16.94 -5.90
N VAL A 281 -18.33 -17.10 -6.04
CA VAL A 281 -19.29 -15.99 -6.02
C VAL A 281 -19.97 -15.87 -4.66
N ARG A 282 -20.38 -14.65 -4.32
CA ARG A 282 -21.27 -14.39 -3.18
C ARG A 282 -22.57 -15.20 -3.32
N ASP A 283 -23.16 -15.58 -2.19
CA ASP A 283 -24.39 -16.39 -2.09
C ASP A 283 -25.52 -15.90 -3.02
N GLU A 284 -25.66 -14.58 -3.17
CA GLU A 284 -26.68 -13.96 -4.03
C GLU A 284 -26.54 -14.29 -5.53
N TYR A 285 -25.34 -14.64 -5.99
CA TYR A 285 -25.04 -14.94 -7.41
C TYR A 285 -24.92 -16.43 -7.72
N VAL A 286 -24.92 -17.33 -6.74
CA VAL A 286 -24.70 -18.78 -6.97
C VAL A 286 -25.67 -19.34 -8.02
N GLN A 287 -26.98 -19.05 -7.88
CA GLN A 287 -27.99 -19.49 -8.85
C GLN A 287 -27.80 -18.88 -10.24
N PHE A 288 -27.26 -17.65 -10.31
CA PHE A 288 -26.95 -17.00 -11.56
C PHE A 288 -25.72 -17.65 -12.22
N ALA A 289 -24.68 -17.96 -11.44
CA ALA A 289 -23.45 -18.58 -11.90
C ALA A 289 -23.70 -19.98 -12.50
N GLU A 290 -24.50 -20.82 -11.83
CA GLU A 290 -24.89 -22.15 -12.35
C GLU A 290 -25.65 -22.05 -13.69
N TRP A 291 -26.57 -21.08 -13.77
CA TRP A 291 -27.31 -20.81 -15.00
C TRP A 291 -26.42 -20.27 -16.11
N TYR A 292 -25.50 -19.35 -15.79
CA TYR A 292 -24.53 -18.78 -16.71
C TYR A 292 -23.65 -19.87 -17.34
N LEU A 293 -23.05 -20.71 -16.48
CA LEU A 293 -22.15 -21.78 -16.90
C LEU A 293 -22.81 -22.74 -17.89
N SER A 294 -24.01 -23.19 -17.56
CA SER A 294 -24.74 -24.19 -18.35
C SER A 294 -25.35 -23.63 -19.64
N THR A 295 -25.65 -22.34 -19.69
CA THR A 295 -26.40 -21.73 -20.82
C THR A 295 -25.50 -21.06 -21.84
N PHE A 296 -24.49 -20.28 -21.41
CA PHE A 296 -23.75 -19.39 -22.33
C PHE A 296 -22.33 -19.83 -22.63
N THR A 297 -21.67 -20.54 -21.71
CA THR A 297 -20.23 -20.87 -21.82
C THR A 297 -19.87 -21.55 -23.13
N SER A 298 -20.69 -22.50 -23.59
CA SER A 298 -20.46 -23.21 -24.85
C SER A 298 -20.44 -22.28 -26.07
N GLY A 299 -21.43 -21.40 -26.20
CA GLY A 299 -21.51 -20.45 -27.31
C GLY A 299 -20.40 -19.40 -27.26
N ILE A 300 -20.02 -18.93 -26.06
CA ILE A 300 -18.91 -17.98 -25.90
C ILE A 300 -17.59 -18.62 -26.28
N LEU A 301 -17.31 -19.83 -25.77
CA LEU A 301 -16.09 -20.57 -26.08
C LEU A 301 -15.93 -20.80 -27.57
N GLU A 302 -16.99 -21.16 -28.30
CA GLU A 302 -16.91 -21.35 -29.74
C GLU A 302 -16.39 -20.08 -30.46
N VAL A 303 -16.87 -18.90 -30.05
CA VAL A 303 -16.45 -17.63 -30.65
C VAL A 303 -15.03 -17.27 -30.26
N LEU A 304 -14.66 -17.45 -28.99
CA LEU A 304 -13.32 -17.18 -28.49
C LEU A 304 -12.27 -18.10 -29.11
N LEU A 305 -12.60 -19.37 -29.33
CA LEU A 305 -11.73 -20.31 -30.05
C LEU A 305 -11.49 -19.89 -31.51
N ARG A 306 -12.48 -19.27 -32.18
CA ARG A 306 -12.28 -18.70 -33.52
C ARG A 306 -11.33 -17.50 -33.49
N VAL A 307 -11.33 -16.69 -32.43
CA VAL A 307 -10.35 -15.60 -32.26
C VAL A 307 -8.95 -16.17 -32.11
N LEU A 308 -8.78 -17.24 -31.32
CA LEU A 308 -7.50 -17.93 -31.22
C LEU A 308 -7.06 -18.56 -32.55
N ASP A 309 -8.00 -19.12 -33.32
CA ASP A 309 -7.72 -19.66 -34.65
C ASP A 309 -7.30 -18.57 -35.64
N GLN A 310 -7.85 -17.36 -35.56
CA GLN A 310 -7.39 -16.21 -36.34
C GLN A 310 -5.92 -15.91 -36.06
N TYR A 311 -5.55 -15.82 -34.78
CA TYR A 311 -4.16 -15.62 -34.37
C TYR A 311 -3.25 -16.75 -34.89
N ARG A 312 -3.67 -18.02 -34.74
CA ARG A 312 -2.95 -19.19 -35.26
C ARG A 312 -2.68 -19.10 -36.76
N ASN A 313 -3.66 -18.63 -37.53
CA ASN A 313 -3.55 -18.44 -38.98
C ASN A 313 -2.84 -17.13 -39.39
N LYS A 314 -2.17 -16.44 -38.46
CA LYS A 314 -1.46 -15.17 -38.68
C LYS A 314 -2.36 -14.03 -39.17
N ILE A 315 -3.65 -14.09 -38.82
CA ILE A 315 -4.57 -12.96 -38.99
C ILE A 315 -4.41 -12.07 -37.75
N TYR A 316 -4.20 -10.78 -37.97
CA TYR A 316 -4.00 -9.82 -36.88
C TYR A 316 -5.15 -9.84 -35.88
N VAL A 317 -4.81 -9.96 -34.60
CA VAL A 317 -5.70 -9.81 -33.45
C VAL A 317 -5.08 -8.79 -32.51
N SER A 318 -5.85 -7.78 -32.10
CA SER A 318 -5.35 -6.80 -31.12
C SER A 318 -4.86 -7.52 -29.84
N PRO A 319 -3.64 -7.23 -29.35
CA PRO A 319 -3.07 -7.81 -28.13
C PRO A 319 -4.05 -7.85 -26.96
N ARG A 320 -4.75 -6.74 -26.66
CA ARG A 320 -5.70 -6.73 -25.54
C ARG A 320 -6.90 -7.65 -25.74
N VAL A 321 -7.36 -7.87 -26.98
CA VAL A 321 -8.43 -8.84 -27.27
C VAL A 321 -7.92 -10.26 -27.10
N LEU A 322 -6.69 -10.54 -27.55
CA LEU A 322 -6.05 -11.84 -27.40
C LEU A 322 -5.82 -12.17 -25.92
N GLN A 323 -5.24 -11.24 -25.15
CA GLN A 323 -5.02 -11.38 -23.72
C GLN A 323 -6.33 -11.67 -22.96
N LEU A 324 -7.39 -10.88 -23.16
CA LEU A 324 -8.67 -11.11 -22.49
C LEU A 324 -9.36 -12.41 -22.93
N THR A 325 -9.13 -12.84 -24.18
CA THR A 325 -9.60 -14.14 -24.67
C THR A 325 -8.91 -15.28 -23.95
N ILE A 326 -7.59 -15.19 -23.77
CA ILE A 326 -6.78 -16.14 -23.02
C ILE A 326 -7.20 -16.16 -21.54
N SER A 327 -7.40 -15.00 -20.91
CA SER A 327 -7.89 -14.91 -19.51
C SER A 327 -9.28 -15.52 -19.33
N TYR A 328 -10.19 -15.37 -20.30
CA TYR A 328 -11.48 -16.07 -20.24
C TYR A 328 -11.31 -17.59 -20.29
N ILE A 329 -10.42 -18.08 -21.15
CA ILE A 329 -10.12 -19.52 -21.26
C ILE A 329 -9.48 -20.04 -19.98
N ASP A 330 -8.63 -19.25 -19.33
CA ASP A 330 -8.05 -19.56 -18.02
C ASP A 330 -9.14 -19.78 -16.96
N GLN A 331 -10.13 -18.89 -16.87
CA GLN A 331 -11.29 -19.08 -15.99
C GLN A 331 -12.09 -20.35 -16.33
N CYS A 332 -12.18 -20.72 -17.63
CA CYS A 332 -12.80 -21.99 -18.03
C CYS A 332 -12.02 -23.23 -17.54
N VAL A 333 -10.73 -23.13 -17.21
CA VAL A 333 -9.93 -24.26 -16.75
C VAL A 333 -10.39 -24.75 -15.38
N SER A 334 -10.87 -23.88 -14.48
CA SER A 334 -11.26 -24.27 -13.12
C SER A 334 -12.58 -25.07 -13.05
N HIS A 335 -13.49 -24.90 -14.01
CA HIS A 335 -14.82 -25.53 -13.96
C HIS A 335 -14.94 -26.77 -14.88
N SER A 336 -15.48 -27.86 -14.34
CA SER A 336 -15.73 -29.14 -15.00
C SER A 336 -16.61 -29.00 -16.25
N HIS A 337 -17.67 -28.19 -16.20
CA HIS A 337 -18.57 -27.97 -17.34
C HIS A 337 -17.83 -27.38 -18.54
N SER A 338 -17.10 -26.28 -18.34
CA SER A 338 -16.32 -25.63 -19.40
C SER A 338 -15.11 -26.46 -19.81
N TRP A 339 -14.47 -27.16 -18.86
CA TRP A 339 -13.34 -28.02 -19.15
C TRP A 339 -13.70 -29.16 -20.10
N LYS A 340 -14.89 -29.76 -19.96
CA LYS A 340 -15.36 -30.80 -20.90
C LYS A 340 -15.40 -30.30 -22.35
N LEU A 341 -15.71 -29.02 -22.55
CA LEU A 341 -15.73 -28.37 -23.86
C LEU A 341 -14.32 -28.00 -24.34
N LEU A 342 -13.45 -27.57 -23.42
CA LEU A 342 -12.09 -27.08 -23.71
C LEU A 342 -11.05 -28.19 -23.88
N LYS A 343 -11.16 -29.30 -23.12
CA LYS A 343 -10.23 -30.43 -23.07
C LYS A 343 -9.75 -30.95 -24.44
N PRO A 344 -10.61 -31.18 -25.46
CA PRO A 344 -10.15 -31.65 -26.77
C PRO A 344 -9.28 -30.65 -27.53
N HIS A 345 -9.41 -29.35 -27.23
CA HIS A 345 -8.70 -28.27 -27.91
C HIS A 345 -7.49 -27.75 -27.11
N MET A 346 -7.45 -27.98 -25.80
CA MET A 346 -6.49 -27.35 -24.90
C MET A 346 -5.03 -27.58 -25.29
N PHE A 347 -4.65 -28.81 -25.65
CA PHE A 347 -3.27 -29.07 -26.06
C PHE A 347 -2.89 -28.36 -27.36
N ALA A 348 -3.83 -28.23 -28.31
CA ALA A 348 -3.58 -27.46 -29.54
C ALA A 348 -3.45 -25.96 -29.24
N ILE A 349 -4.18 -25.44 -28.25
CA ILE A 349 -4.01 -24.05 -27.79
C ILE A 349 -2.62 -23.88 -27.15
N ILE A 350 -2.17 -24.83 -26.32
CA ILE A 350 -0.81 -24.79 -25.75
C ILE A 350 0.24 -24.78 -26.87
N GLN A 351 0.12 -25.67 -27.85
CA GLN A 351 1.11 -25.84 -28.91
C GLN A 351 1.09 -24.72 -29.97
N ASP A 352 -0.09 -24.29 -30.42
CA ASP A 352 -0.23 -23.42 -31.59
C ASP A 352 -0.49 -21.95 -31.23
N VAL A 353 -0.81 -21.64 -29.96
CA VAL A 353 -1.09 -20.27 -29.48
C VAL A 353 -0.15 -19.86 -28.36
N ILE A 354 -0.12 -20.58 -27.25
CA ILE A 354 0.68 -20.24 -26.06
C ILE A 354 2.17 -20.34 -26.37
N PHE A 355 2.64 -21.46 -26.94
CA PHE A 355 4.06 -21.65 -27.23
C PHE A 355 4.64 -20.58 -28.19
N PRO A 356 3.97 -20.20 -29.30
CA PRO A 356 4.40 -19.06 -30.11
C PRO A 356 4.37 -17.71 -29.39
N LEU A 357 3.40 -17.45 -28.48
CA LEU A 357 3.36 -16.22 -27.69
C LEU A 357 4.51 -16.12 -26.69
N MET A 358 4.94 -17.27 -26.14
CA MET A 358 6.05 -17.34 -25.20
C MET A 358 7.42 -17.37 -25.87
N SER A 359 7.47 -17.49 -27.20
CA SER A 359 8.72 -17.46 -27.97
C SER A 359 9.10 -16.03 -28.33
N TYR A 360 10.40 -15.73 -28.35
CA TYR A 360 10.93 -14.44 -28.82
C TYR A 360 10.34 -13.99 -30.16
N SER A 361 9.70 -12.82 -30.16
CA SER A 361 8.93 -12.30 -31.29
C SER A 361 9.76 -11.41 -32.22
N GLU A 362 9.18 -11.02 -33.36
CA GLU A 362 9.81 -10.05 -34.27
C GLU A 362 9.82 -8.63 -33.68
N ALA A 363 8.78 -8.28 -32.91
CA ALA A 363 8.71 -7.01 -32.20
C ALA A 363 9.79 -6.93 -31.11
N ASP A 364 10.04 -8.03 -30.38
CA ASP A 364 11.13 -8.11 -29.42
C ASP A 364 12.49 -7.92 -30.10
N GLU A 365 12.70 -8.54 -31.28
CA GLU A 365 13.94 -8.39 -32.04
C GLU A 365 14.17 -6.96 -32.53
N GLU A 366 13.11 -6.29 -33.01
CA GLU A 366 13.21 -4.90 -33.42
C GLU A 366 13.58 -4.01 -32.24
N LEU A 367 12.88 -4.14 -31.12
CA LEU A 367 13.13 -3.33 -29.94
C LEU A 367 14.51 -3.60 -29.33
N TRP A 368 14.89 -4.86 -29.20
CA TRP A 368 16.22 -5.27 -28.71
C TRP A 368 17.36 -4.66 -29.52
N ASN A 369 17.20 -4.52 -30.84
CA ASN A 369 18.24 -3.98 -31.72
C ASN A 369 18.21 -2.45 -31.83
N THR A 370 17.04 -1.83 -31.74
CA THR A 370 16.85 -0.38 -31.94
C THR A 370 16.97 0.40 -30.65
N ASP A 371 16.36 -0.08 -29.57
CA ASP A 371 16.37 0.54 -28.25
C ASP A 371 16.33 -0.52 -27.12
N PRO A 372 17.50 -1.06 -26.72
CA PRO A 372 17.58 -2.03 -25.63
C PRO A 372 17.08 -1.49 -24.27
N HIS A 373 17.11 -0.16 -24.07
CA HIS A 373 16.63 0.44 -22.82
C HIS A 373 15.11 0.37 -22.75
N GLU A 374 14.43 0.69 -23.85
CA GLU A 374 12.98 0.53 -24.00
C GLU A 374 12.56 -0.93 -23.83
N TYR A 375 13.32 -1.88 -24.41
CA TYR A 375 13.06 -3.31 -24.24
C TYR A 375 13.09 -3.72 -22.76
N ILE A 376 14.08 -3.25 -22.01
CA ILE A 376 14.17 -3.52 -20.57
C ILE A 376 13.00 -2.87 -19.85
N ARG A 377 12.66 -1.60 -20.15
CA ARG A 377 11.55 -0.91 -19.49
C ARG A 377 10.24 -1.67 -19.67
N LEU A 378 9.86 -1.99 -20.91
CA LEU A 378 8.61 -2.71 -21.19
C LEU A 378 8.58 -4.11 -20.58
N LYS A 379 9.72 -4.81 -20.53
CA LYS A 379 9.79 -6.17 -19.98
C LYS A 379 9.66 -6.22 -18.46
N PHE A 380 10.09 -5.18 -17.75
CA PHE A 380 10.06 -5.08 -16.29
C PHE A 380 9.01 -4.10 -15.77
N ASP A 381 8.15 -3.57 -16.65
CA ASP A 381 7.02 -2.74 -16.27
C ASP A 381 5.86 -3.61 -15.74
N ILE A 382 5.57 -3.43 -14.45
CA ILE A 382 4.52 -4.14 -13.72
C ILE A 382 3.14 -3.90 -14.36
N PHE A 383 2.91 -2.73 -14.97
CA PHE A 383 1.64 -2.38 -15.58
C PHE A 383 1.41 -3.02 -16.94
N GLU A 384 2.48 -3.20 -17.74
CA GLU A 384 2.43 -3.89 -19.03
C GLU A 384 2.08 -5.38 -18.86
N ASP A 385 2.52 -6.01 -17.76
CA ASP A 385 2.20 -7.41 -17.45
C ASP A 385 0.69 -7.69 -17.36
N PHE A 386 -0.10 -6.75 -16.81
CA PHE A 386 -1.56 -6.90 -16.73
C PHE A 386 -2.28 -6.84 -18.09
N LEU A 387 -1.61 -6.31 -19.12
CA LEU A 387 -2.16 -6.07 -20.45
C LEU A 387 -1.58 -7.03 -21.51
N SER A 388 -0.43 -7.62 -21.22
CA SER A 388 0.33 -8.47 -22.13
C SER A 388 -0.34 -9.82 -22.43
N PRO A 389 -0.46 -10.22 -23.70
CA PRO A 389 -0.85 -11.58 -24.08
C PRO A 389 0.10 -12.65 -23.56
N VAL A 390 1.38 -12.32 -23.34
CA VAL A 390 2.39 -13.27 -22.86
C VAL A 390 2.10 -13.64 -21.42
N SER A 391 1.85 -12.65 -20.56
CA SER A 391 1.53 -12.87 -19.14
C SER A 391 0.21 -13.62 -18.98
N GLY A 392 -0.81 -13.29 -19.81
CA GLY A 392 -2.04 -14.10 -19.89
C GLY A 392 -1.79 -15.56 -20.31
N ALA A 393 -0.86 -15.78 -21.25
CA ALA A 393 -0.49 -17.12 -21.70
C ALA A 393 0.28 -17.91 -20.63
N GLN A 394 1.15 -17.25 -19.85
CA GLN A 394 1.82 -17.82 -18.68
C GLN A 394 0.80 -18.28 -17.63
N THR A 395 -0.15 -17.41 -17.25
CA THR A 395 -1.21 -17.75 -16.27
C THR A 395 -2.03 -18.95 -16.74
N LEU A 396 -2.50 -18.94 -17.99
CA LEU A 396 -3.26 -20.06 -18.55
C LEU A 396 -2.44 -21.37 -18.57
N LEU A 397 -1.15 -21.30 -18.89
CA LEU A 397 -0.25 -22.45 -18.88
C LEU A 397 -0.13 -23.03 -17.47
N VAL A 398 0.13 -22.19 -16.46
CA VAL A 398 0.23 -22.59 -15.05
C VAL A 398 -1.08 -23.22 -14.59
N SER A 399 -2.22 -22.54 -14.76
CA SER A 399 -3.54 -23.05 -14.37
C SER A 399 -3.84 -24.40 -15.02
N CYS A 400 -3.58 -24.54 -16.32
CA CYS A 400 -3.82 -25.78 -17.04
C CYS A 400 -2.94 -26.93 -16.54
N CYS A 401 -1.65 -26.68 -16.29
CA CYS A 401 -0.70 -27.69 -15.83
C CYS A 401 -0.84 -28.03 -14.33
N LYS A 402 -1.32 -27.10 -13.50
CA LYS A 402 -1.59 -27.29 -12.08
C LYS A 402 -2.90 -28.06 -11.89
N LYS A 403 -4.00 -27.60 -12.50
CA LYS A 403 -5.36 -28.04 -12.19
C LYS A 403 -5.81 -29.28 -12.96
N ARG A 404 -5.27 -29.54 -14.16
CA ARG A 404 -5.82 -30.59 -15.06
C ARG A 404 -4.83 -31.72 -15.34
N LYS A 405 -5.33 -32.95 -15.23
CA LYS A 405 -4.57 -34.20 -15.47
C LYS A 405 -4.01 -34.27 -16.89
N ASP A 406 -2.87 -34.93 -17.04
CA ASP A 406 -2.10 -35.17 -18.29
C ASP A 406 -1.55 -33.92 -19.00
N MET A 407 -2.01 -32.71 -18.67
CA MET A 407 -1.60 -31.48 -19.35
C MET A 407 -0.12 -31.15 -19.09
N LEU A 408 0.35 -31.29 -17.85
CA LEU A 408 1.76 -31.09 -17.51
C LEU A 408 2.68 -32.03 -18.30
N GLU A 409 2.35 -33.34 -18.32
CA GLU A 409 3.20 -34.33 -19.00
C GLU A 409 3.28 -34.05 -20.51
N ARG A 410 2.14 -33.79 -21.17
CA ARG A 410 2.11 -33.48 -22.60
C ARG A 410 2.85 -32.18 -22.93
N THR A 411 2.75 -31.18 -22.06
CA THR A 411 3.45 -29.90 -22.21
C THR A 411 4.96 -30.10 -22.08
N MET A 412 5.41 -30.84 -21.07
CA MET A 412 6.83 -31.15 -20.90
C MET A 412 7.37 -32.01 -22.05
N GLN A 413 6.58 -32.93 -22.61
CA GLN A 413 6.95 -33.68 -23.82
C GLN A 413 7.19 -32.75 -25.02
N LEU A 414 6.35 -31.74 -25.22
CA LEU A 414 6.54 -30.71 -26.26
C LEU A 414 7.84 -29.93 -26.02
N CYS A 415 8.05 -29.40 -24.81
CA CYS A 415 9.27 -28.65 -24.49
C CYS A 415 10.53 -29.50 -24.71
N MET A 416 10.53 -30.75 -24.23
CA MET A 416 11.66 -31.66 -24.39
C MET A 416 11.90 -32.06 -25.86
N GLN A 417 10.84 -32.22 -26.66
CA GLN A 417 10.98 -32.47 -28.10
C GLN A 417 11.73 -31.32 -28.80
N VAL A 418 11.42 -30.07 -28.43
CA VAL A 418 12.09 -28.88 -28.98
C VAL A 418 13.54 -28.81 -28.51
N LEU A 419 13.80 -28.97 -27.20
CA LEU A 419 15.13 -28.83 -26.60
C LEU A 419 16.11 -29.92 -27.03
N THR A 420 15.64 -31.14 -27.27
CA THR A 420 16.46 -32.30 -27.68
C THR A 420 16.68 -32.42 -29.19
N SER A 421 16.01 -31.59 -30.00
CA SER A 421 16.09 -31.67 -31.46
C SER A 421 17.52 -31.42 -31.97
N GLN A 422 18.11 -32.42 -32.64
CA GLN A 422 19.51 -32.36 -33.13
C GLN A 422 19.63 -31.89 -34.59
N ASN A 423 18.53 -31.89 -35.35
CA ASN A 423 18.54 -31.67 -36.80
C ASN A 423 18.26 -30.22 -37.23
N GLY A 424 18.25 -29.26 -36.30
CA GLY A 424 17.90 -27.87 -36.59
C GLY A 424 16.43 -27.67 -37.04
N GLU A 425 15.56 -28.62 -36.69
CA GLU A 425 14.12 -28.57 -36.98
C GLU A 425 13.41 -27.41 -36.26
N TYR A 426 13.90 -27.09 -35.06
CA TYR A 426 13.47 -25.96 -34.26
C TYR A 426 14.59 -24.91 -34.18
N GLY A 427 14.25 -23.66 -34.46
CA GLY A 427 15.19 -22.54 -34.40
C GLY A 427 15.39 -22.00 -32.98
N PRO A 428 16.31 -21.04 -32.81
CA PRO A 428 16.58 -20.43 -31.51
C PRO A 428 15.35 -19.80 -30.83
N ARG A 429 14.44 -19.17 -31.60
CA ARG A 429 13.18 -18.61 -31.06
C ARG A 429 12.28 -19.67 -30.42
N GLN A 430 12.15 -20.85 -31.04
CA GLN A 430 11.37 -21.95 -30.47
C GLN A 430 12.06 -22.55 -29.23
N ARG A 431 13.39 -22.60 -29.20
CA ARG A 431 14.14 -23.02 -28.01
C ARG A 431 13.95 -22.04 -26.85
N ASP A 432 13.97 -20.74 -27.11
CA ASP A 432 13.60 -19.70 -26.15
C ASP A 432 12.20 -19.94 -25.59
N GLY A 433 11.18 -20.14 -26.45
CA GLY A 433 9.82 -20.43 -26.01
C GLY A 433 9.70 -21.68 -25.13
N ALA A 434 10.47 -22.74 -25.45
CA ALA A 434 10.47 -23.97 -24.64
C ALA A 434 11.07 -23.72 -23.25
N LEU A 435 12.18 -22.98 -23.17
CA LEU A 435 12.81 -22.57 -21.91
C LEU A 435 11.90 -21.64 -21.10
N HIS A 436 11.20 -20.73 -21.78
CA HIS A 436 10.23 -19.83 -21.16
C HIS A 436 9.07 -20.60 -20.52
N MET A 437 8.48 -21.57 -21.24
CA MET A 437 7.44 -22.45 -20.68
C MET A 437 7.93 -23.25 -19.48
N VAL A 438 9.13 -23.83 -19.56
CA VAL A 438 9.72 -24.61 -18.46
C VAL A 438 9.94 -23.75 -17.22
N GLY A 439 10.52 -22.56 -17.37
CA GLY A 439 10.72 -21.63 -16.25
C GLY A 439 9.40 -21.10 -15.69
N THR A 440 8.37 -20.89 -16.51
CA THR A 440 7.03 -20.48 -16.05
C THR A 440 6.35 -21.56 -15.20
N LEU A 441 6.66 -22.83 -15.48
CA LEU A 441 6.14 -23.98 -14.75
C LEU A 441 6.97 -24.33 -13.50
N ASN A 442 7.91 -23.47 -13.07
CA ASN A 442 8.86 -23.80 -12.01
C ASN A 442 8.16 -24.30 -10.72
N ASP A 443 7.19 -23.56 -10.18
CA ASP A 443 6.49 -23.92 -8.94
C ASP A 443 5.81 -25.28 -8.99
N ILE A 444 5.29 -25.66 -10.17
CA ILE A 444 4.62 -26.95 -10.36
C ILE A 444 5.67 -28.08 -10.46
N LEU A 445 6.79 -27.81 -11.15
CA LEU A 445 7.85 -28.78 -11.38
C LEU A 445 8.65 -29.05 -10.09
N THR A 446 8.90 -28.03 -9.27
CA THR A 446 9.63 -28.14 -8.00
C THR A 446 8.84 -28.90 -6.94
N LYS A 447 7.50 -28.77 -6.91
CA LYS A 447 6.62 -29.53 -6.01
C LYS A 447 6.54 -31.03 -6.38
N LYS A 448 6.74 -31.40 -7.64
CA LYS A 448 6.65 -32.81 -8.09
C LYS A 448 8.01 -33.51 -8.06
N LYS A 449 8.18 -34.45 -7.12
CA LYS A 449 9.43 -35.20 -6.89
C LYS A 449 10.13 -35.72 -8.16
N PHE A 450 9.38 -36.33 -9.09
CA PHE A 450 9.95 -36.84 -10.35
C PHE A 450 10.65 -35.75 -11.16
N TYR A 451 10.03 -34.58 -11.32
CA TYR A 451 10.62 -33.46 -12.06
C TYR A 451 11.72 -32.77 -11.24
N LYS A 452 11.50 -32.54 -9.94
CA LYS A 452 12.50 -31.98 -9.02
C LYS A 452 13.83 -32.72 -9.08
N GLU A 453 13.81 -34.05 -9.24
CA GLU A 453 15.03 -34.84 -9.31
C GLU A 453 15.87 -34.61 -10.59
N ASP A 454 15.24 -34.17 -11.69
CA ASP A 454 15.86 -33.99 -13.00
C ASP A 454 16.24 -32.53 -13.31
N ILE A 455 15.91 -31.56 -12.44
CA ILE A 455 16.18 -30.13 -12.67
C ILE A 455 17.68 -29.85 -12.91
N ASP A 456 18.58 -30.40 -12.10
CA ASP A 456 20.03 -30.27 -12.29
C ASP A 456 20.49 -30.73 -13.69
N SER A 457 19.90 -31.83 -14.17
CA SER A 457 20.18 -32.39 -15.50
C SER A 457 19.64 -31.48 -16.60
N LEU A 458 18.45 -30.91 -16.41
CA LEU A 458 17.85 -29.96 -17.33
C LEU A 458 18.68 -28.68 -17.44
N LEU A 459 19.09 -28.10 -16.31
CA LEU A 459 19.91 -26.89 -16.27
C LEU A 459 21.27 -27.12 -16.95
N SER A 460 21.97 -28.19 -16.59
CA SER A 460 23.29 -28.49 -17.13
C SER A 460 23.29 -28.84 -18.62
N GLN A 461 22.28 -29.57 -19.10
CA GLN A 461 22.23 -30.03 -20.50
C GLN A 461 21.66 -28.99 -21.46
N TYR A 462 20.68 -28.20 -21.04
CA TYR A 462 19.91 -27.33 -21.96
C TYR A 462 20.01 -25.84 -21.64
N VAL A 463 20.35 -25.45 -20.41
CA VAL A 463 20.43 -24.02 -20.01
C VAL A 463 21.87 -23.52 -20.03
N PHE A 464 22.80 -24.24 -19.39
CA PHE A 464 24.21 -23.81 -19.30
C PHE A 464 24.88 -23.60 -20.68
N PRO A 465 24.65 -24.44 -21.71
CA PRO A 465 25.23 -24.22 -23.03
C PRO A 465 24.76 -22.91 -23.69
N GLU A 466 23.55 -22.45 -23.36
CA GLU A 466 22.95 -21.26 -23.97
C GLU A 466 23.65 -19.96 -23.51
N PHE A 467 24.38 -19.96 -22.39
CA PHE A 467 25.26 -18.84 -21.98
C PHE A 467 26.38 -18.54 -22.99
N ARG A 468 26.69 -19.47 -23.88
CA ARG A 468 27.69 -19.29 -24.95
C ARG A 468 27.05 -19.05 -26.32
N ASN A 469 25.72 -18.89 -26.37
CA ASN A 469 25.00 -18.65 -27.61
C ASN A 469 25.38 -17.26 -28.17
N PRO A 470 25.61 -17.11 -29.48
CA PRO A 470 25.90 -15.80 -30.08
C PRO A 470 24.73 -14.81 -29.95
N LEU A 471 23.49 -15.29 -29.77
CA LEU A 471 22.30 -14.45 -29.66
C LEU A 471 22.07 -14.00 -28.21
N GLY A 472 21.99 -12.69 -27.97
CA GLY A 472 21.80 -12.09 -26.65
C GLY A 472 20.56 -12.57 -25.91
N TYR A 473 19.41 -12.59 -26.59
CA TYR A 473 18.14 -13.00 -25.96
C TYR A 473 18.17 -14.44 -25.42
N MET A 474 18.94 -15.33 -26.05
CA MET A 474 19.13 -16.70 -25.54
C MET A 474 19.95 -16.73 -24.25
N ARG A 475 21.00 -15.90 -24.16
CA ARG A 475 21.80 -15.75 -22.93
C ARG A 475 20.96 -15.13 -21.81
N ALA A 476 20.17 -14.10 -22.13
CA ALA A 476 19.21 -13.51 -21.20
C ALA A 476 18.17 -14.54 -20.71
N ARG A 477 17.61 -15.36 -21.61
CA ARG A 477 16.68 -16.44 -21.23
C ARG A 477 17.34 -17.47 -20.32
N ALA A 478 18.61 -17.79 -20.55
CA ALA A 478 19.34 -18.72 -19.70
C ALA A 478 19.51 -18.19 -18.27
N CYS A 479 19.81 -16.88 -18.11
CA CYS A 479 19.80 -16.19 -16.82
C CYS A 479 18.41 -16.25 -16.16
N TRP A 480 17.37 -15.93 -16.92
CA TRP A 480 15.99 -15.97 -16.42
C TRP A 480 15.58 -17.37 -15.93
N VAL A 481 15.87 -18.44 -16.68
CA VAL A 481 15.56 -19.81 -16.24
C VAL A 481 16.35 -20.19 -14.98
N LEU A 482 17.61 -19.75 -14.85
CA LEU A 482 18.37 -19.95 -13.61
C LEU A 482 17.72 -19.26 -12.42
N HIS A 483 17.24 -18.02 -12.61
CA HIS A 483 16.44 -17.29 -11.63
C HIS A 483 15.22 -18.11 -11.18
N CYS A 484 14.44 -18.68 -12.11
CA CYS A 484 13.21 -19.41 -11.79
C CYS A 484 13.43 -20.67 -10.94
N PHE A 485 14.58 -21.35 -11.10
CA PHE A 485 14.90 -22.58 -10.38
C PHE A 485 15.90 -22.37 -9.24
N ALA A 486 16.21 -21.12 -8.88
CA ALA A 486 17.16 -20.80 -7.81
C ALA A 486 16.70 -21.32 -6.43
N ASN A 487 15.40 -21.56 -6.21
CA ASN A 487 14.85 -22.16 -4.99
C ASN A 487 15.14 -23.68 -4.88
N VAL A 488 15.58 -24.33 -5.96
CA VAL A 488 15.88 -25.77 -5.93
C VAL A 488 17.31 -25.98 -5.45
N PRO A 489 17.54 -26.70 -4.33
CA PRO A 489 18.89 -26.96 -3.86
C PRO A 489 19.64 -27.83 -4.88
N PHE A 490 20.74 -27.29 -5.41
CA PHE A 490 21.60 -28.00 -6.34
C PHE A 490 22.20 -29.24 -5.67
N LYS A 491 22.00 -30.42 -6.25
CA LYS A 491 22.53 -31.68 -5.67
C LYS A 491 24.05 -31.75 -5.77
N ASN A 492 24.60 -31.12 -6.80
CA ASN A 492 26.03 -31.10 -7.09
C ASN A 492 26.61 -29.70 -6.90
N GLU A 493 27.50 -29.56 -5.93
CA GLU A 493 28.22 -28.30 -5.68
C GLU A 493 28.98 -27.76 -6.91
N PRO A 494 29.61 -28.59 -7.77
CA PRO A 494 30.19 -28.11 -9.03
C PRO A 494 29.17 -27.46 -9.99
N LEU A 495 27.91 -27.93 -10.01
CA LEU A 495 26.88 -27.34 -10.87
C LEU A 495 26.46 -25.96 -10.36
N LEU A 496 26.32 -25.81 -9.04
CA LEU A 496 26.06 -24.50 -8.42
C LEU A 496 27.22 -23.53 -8.73
N MET A 497 28.46 -23.98 -8.57
CA MET A 497 29.64 -23.18 -8.88
C MET A 497 29.67 -22.75 -10.37
N GLU A 498 29.32 -23.65 -11.27
CA GLU A 498 29.21 -23.34 -12.71
C GLU A 498 28.07 -22.35 -12.99
N ALA A 499 26.90 -22.52 -12.39
CA ALA A 499 25.76 -21.59 -12.53
C ALA A 499 26.14 -20.16 -12.07
N VAL A 500 26.78 -20.04 -10.91
CA VAL A 500 27.29 -18.76 -10.39
C VAL A 500 28.33 -18.17 -11.33
N HIS A 501 29.29 -18.98 -11.80
CA HIS A 501 30.33 -18.51 -12.71
C HIS A 501 29.75 -18.00 -14.04
N LEU A 502 28.80 -18.74 -14.63
CA LEU A 502 28.14 -18.34 -15.87
C LEU A 502 27.35 -17.04 -15.70
N THR A 503 26.61 -16.90 -14.60
CA THR A 503 25.82 -15.70 -14.29
C THR A 503 26.71 -14.48 -14.04
N VAL A 504 27.77 -14.63 -13.22
CA VAL A 504 28.73 -13.54 -12.98
C VAL A 504 29.47 -13.17 -14.25
N ASN A 505 29.87 -14.14 -15.07
CA ASN A 505 30.51 -13.85 -16.35
C ASN A 505 29.57 -13.09 -17.31
N ALA A 506 28.29 -13.47 -17.38
CA ALA A 506 27.29 -12.74 -18.17
C ALA A 506 27.14 -11.30 -17.69
N LEU A 507 27.04 -11.07 -16.37
CA LEU A 507 26.97 -9.73 -15.81
C LEU A 507 28.20 -8.87 -16.13
N LEU A 508 29.41 -9.44 -15.96
CA LEU A 508 30.66 -8.68 -16.06
C LEU A 508 31.19 -8.49 -17.48
N THR A 509 30.91 -9.42 -18.39
CA THR A 509 31.61 -9.49 -19.70
C THR A 509 30.70 -9.34 -20.91
N ASP A 510 29.38 -9.49 -20.75
CA ASP A 510 28.46 -9.38 -21.89
C ASP A 510 28.41 -7.94 -22.43
N THR A 511 28.15 -7.81 -23.72
CA THR A 511 28.03 -6.51 -24.39
C THR A 511 26.59 -6.02 -24.46
N GLU A 512 25.62 -6.92 -24.34
CA GLU A 512 24.20 -6.62 -24.49
C GLU A 512 23.58 -6.33 -23.12
N LEU A 513 23.03 -5.12 -22.97
CA LEU A 513 22.50 -4.62 -21.70
C LEU A 513 21.39 -5.51 -21.10
N PRO A 514 20.40 -6.02 -21.86
CA PRO A 514 19.35 -6.84 -21.27
C PRO A 514 19.87 -8.17 -20.68
N VAL A 515 20.99 -8.69 -21.19
CA VAL A 515 21.64 -9.89 -20.61
C VAL A 515 22.23 -9.57 -19.24
N LYS A 516 22.86 -8.40 -19.09
CA LYS A 516 23.40 -7.96 -17.80
C LYS A 516 22.31 -7.79 -16.74
N VAL A 517 21.17 -7.22 -17.12
CA VAL A 517 20.01 -7.05 -16.20
C VAL A 517 19.51 -8.40 -15.72
N GLU A 518 19.23 -9.34 -16.63
CA GLU A 518 18.79 -10.70 -16.26
C GLU A 518 19.83 -11.44 -15.42
N ALA A 519 21.11 -11.27 -15.73
CA ALA A 519 22.20 -11.85 -14.94
C ALA A 519 22.26 -11.26 -13.51
N ALA A 520 21.98 -9.97 -13.33
CA ALA A 520 21.91 -9.33 -12.02
C ALA A 520 20.78 -9.93 -11.16
N ILE A 521 19.59 -10.08 -11.75
CA ILE A 521 18.41 -10.65 -11.07
C ILE A 521 18.64 -12.13 -10.74
N ALA A 522 19.19 -12.90 -11.68
CA ALA A 522 19.55 -14.29 -11.43
C ALA A 522 20.59 -14.45 -10.31
N LEU A 523 21.59 -13.56 -10.27
CA LEU A 523 22.59 -13.57 -9.21
C LEU A 523 21.97 -13.24 -7.84
N GLN A 524 21.06 -12.26 -7.79
CA GLN A 524 20.32 -11.93 -6.58
C GLN A 524 19.54 -13.13 -6.05
N MET A 525 18.75 -13.80 -6.91
CA MET A 525 17.97 -14.97 -6.49
C MET A 525 18.86 -16.12 -6.01
N LEU A 526 19.97 -16.39 -6.71
CA LEU A 526 20.94 -17.39 -6.27
C LEU A 526 21.58 -17.03 -4.92
N LEU A 527 21.85 -15.75 -4.65
CA LEU A 527 22.40 -15.32 -3.36
C LEU A 527 21.40 -15.47 -2.20
N VAL A 528 20.12 -15.17 -2.45
CA VAL A 528 19.06 -15.25 -1.43
C VAL A 528 18.70 -16.69 -1.11
N LEU A 529 18.60 -17.56 -2.12
CA LEU A 529 18.03 -18.90 -1.97
C LEU A 529 19.09 -20.01 -1.82
N GLN A 530 20.39 -19.70 -1.95
CA GLN A 530 21.46 -20.70 -1.89
C GLN A 530 22.65 -20.21 -1.04
N ASP A 531 22.72 -20.64 0.22
CA ASP A 531 23.74 -20.19 1.20
C ASP A 531 25.19 -20.33 0.72
N LYS A 532 25.48 -21.39 -0.05
CA LYS A 532 26.85 -21.69 -0.51
C LYS A 532 27.36 -20.67 -1.53
N VAL A 533 26.47 -19.94 -2.21
CA VAL A 533 26.82 -18.95 -3.24
C VAL A 533 27.70 -17.84 -2.67
N GLN A 534 27.51 -17.50 -1.39
CA GLN A 534 28.25 -16.42 -0.75
C GLN A 534 29.77 -16.58 -0.92
N LYS A 535 30.27 -17.81 -0.75
CA LYS A 535 31.71 -18.13 -0.83
C LYS A 535 32.27 -18.04 -2.24
N TYR A 536 31.47 -18.35 -3.26
CA TYR A 536 31.93 -18.36 -4.65
C TYR A 536 31.99 -16.94 -5.25
N LEU A 537 31.09 -16.05 -4.81
CA LEU A 537 31.04 -14.68 -5.29
C LEU A 537 32.03 -13.75 -4.55
N GLU A 538 32.45 -14.10 -3.32
CA GLU A 538 33.37 -13.28 -2.51
C GLU A 538 34.58 -12.71 -3.27
N PRO A 539 35.32 -13.48 -4.11
CA PRO A 539 36.50 -12.95 -4.81
C PRO A 539 36.18 -11.90 -5.88
N GLN A 540 34.94 -11.86 -6.37
CA GLN A 540 34.50 -11.02 -7.48
C GLN A 540 33.46 -9.97 -7.07
N VAL A 541 33.04 -9.94 -5.78
CA VAL A 541 31.96 -9.07 -5.29
C VAL A 541 32.19 -7.59 -5.59
N LYS A 542 33.43 -7.10 -5.52
CA LYS A 542 33.76 -5.70 -5.86
C LYS A 542 33.52 -5.39 -7.34
N ALA A 543 33.91 -6.30 -8.22
CA ALA A 543 33.70 -6.15 -9.66
C ALA A 543 32.20 -6.19 -9.99
N VAL A 544 31.47 -7.13 -9.39
CA VAL A 544 30.02 -7.27 -9.53
C VAL A 544 29.31 -6.01 -9.04
N THR A 545 29.61 -5.53 -7.84
CA THR A 545 29.01 -4.31 -7.27
C THR A 545 29.26 -3.10 -8.17
N THR A 546 30.49 -2.94 -8.68
CA THR A 546 30.84 -1.85 -9.60
C THR A 546 30.02 -1.91 -10.89
N GLU A 547 29.82 -3.10 -11.45
CA GLU A 547 29.04 -3.27 -12.67
C GLU A 547 27.54 -3.07 -12.41
N LEU A 548 27.00 -3.58 -11.31
CA LEU A 548 25.60 -3.34 -10.91
C LEU A 548 25.28 -1.84 -10.80
N LEU A 549 26.16 -1.05 -10.17
CA LEU A 549 26.01 0.41 -10.12
C LEU A 549 25.92 1.02 -11.51
N LYS A 550 26.79 0.62 -12.45
CA LYS A 550 26.71 1.13 -13.84
C LYS A 550 25.39 0.76 -14.50
N VAL A 551 24.96 -0.49 -14.37
CA VAL A 551 23.70 -0.95 -14.98
C VAL A 551 22.51 -0.20 -14.39
N ILE A 552 22.47 0.04 -13.07
CA ILE A 552 21.44 0.87 -12.42
C ILE A 552 21.38 2.26 -13.06
N ARG A 553 22.53 2.91 -13.28
CA ARG A 553 22.57 4.25 -13.87
C ARG A 553 22.14 4.32 -15.33
N GLU A 554 22.35 3.22 -16.07
CA GLU A 554 21.99 3.10 -17.50
C GLU A 554 20.54 2.69 -17.71
N THR A 555 19.99 1.86 -16.82
CA THR A 555 18.66 1.24 -17.00
C THR A 555 17.59 1.87 -16.13
N GLU A 556 17.95 2.52 -15.02
CA GLU A 556 17.01 3.05 -14.04
C GLU A 556 16.00 1.98 -13.57
N ASN A 557 16.44 0.72 -13.46
CA ASN A 557 15.61 -0.43 -13.07
C ASN A 557 15.76 -0.76 -11.58
N ASP A 558 14.63 -0.78 -10.86
CA ASP A 558 14.57 -1.03 -9.41
C ASP A 558 15.07 -2.44 -8.99
N ASN A 559 14.80 -3.48 -9.78
CA ASN A 559 15.21 -4.85 -9.44
C ASN A 559 16.74 -4.98 -9.24
N ILE A 560 17.51 -4.14 -9.93
CA ILE A 560 18.97 -4.14 -9.82
C ILE A 560 19.42 -3.42 -8.53
N ALA A 561 18.68 -2.41 -8.07
CA ALA A 561 18.90 -1.80 -6.77
C ALA A 561 18.63 -2.80 -5.64
N ASN A 562 17.58 -3.63 -5.78
CA ASN A 562 17.28 -4.73 -4.85
C ASN A 562 18.40 -5.79 -4.79
N ALA A 563 19.06 -6.07 -5.91
CA ALA A 563 20.25 -6.93 -5.92
C ALA A 563 21.39 -6.35 -5.06
N LEU A 564 21.62 -5.04 -5.11
CA LEU A 564 22.61 -4.38 -4.24
C LEU A 564 22.20 -4.40 -2.77
N GLN A 565 20.92 -4.20 -2.46
CA GLN A 565 20.41 -4.28 -1.09
C GLN A 565 20.68 -5.65 -0.44
N LYS A 566 20.71 -6.74 -1.21
CA LYS A 566 21.08 -8.07 -0.70
C LYS A 566 22.60 -8.30 -0.64
N ILE A 567 23.34 -7.79 -1.61
CA ILE A 567 24.81 -7.96 -1.67
C ILE A 567 25.52 -7.17 -0.56
N VAL A 568 25.10 -5.94 -0.26
CA VAL A 568 25.80 -5.06 0.69
C VAL A 568 25.88 -5.66 2.11
N PRO A 569 24.78 -6.15 2.72
CA PRO A 569 24.83 -6.80 4.04
C PRO A 569 25.70 -8.07 4.05
N LEU A 570 25.60 -8.90 3.00
CA LEU A 570 26.32 -10.18 2.92
C LEU A 570 27.85 -10.04 2.80
N TYR A 571 28.33 -8.91 2.28
CA TYR A 571 29.76 -8.67 2.01
C TYR A 571 30.28 -7.38 2.64
N THR A 572 29.80 -7.11 3.86
CA THR A 572 30.12 -5.89 4.61
C THR A 572 31.62 -5.61 4.67
N GLU A 573 32.45 -6.59 5.04
CA GLU A 573 33.90 -6.39 5.18
C GLU A 573 34.58 -6.04 3.86
N GLN A 574 34.19 -6.72 2.77
CA GLN A 574 34.77 -6.55 1.45
C GLN A 574 34.34 -5.23 0.81
N LEU A 575 33.10 -4.80 1.04
CA LEU A 575 32.48 -3.61 0.43
C LEU A 575 32.62 -2.34 1.27
N MET A 576 32.98 -2.44 2.55
CA MET A 576 33.25 -1.30 3.43
C MET A 576 34.18 -0.24 2.80
N PRO A 577 35.28 -0.58 2.10
CA PRO A 577 36.13 0.43 1.44
C PRO A 577 35.45 1.16 0.27
N MET A 578 34.37 0.60 -0.28
CA MET A 578 33.60 1.14 -1.41
C MET A 578 32.29 1.80 -0.97
N ALA A 579 31.96 1.80 0.33
CA ALA A 579 30.68 2.33 0.83
C ALA A 579 30.40 3.75 0.35
N PHE A 580 31.40 4.64 0.41
CA PHE A 580 31.26 6.01 -0.10
C PHE A 580 30.99 6.06 -1.61
N GLU A 581 31.67 5.22 -2.41
CA GLU A 581 31.48 5.16 -3.86
C GLU A 581 30.07 4.66 -4.21
N ILE A 582 29.57 3.64 -3.49
CA ILE A 582 28.23 3.11 -3.64
C ILE A 582 27.20 4.22 -3.34
N THR A 583 27.29 4.86 -2.17
CA THR A 583 26.33 5.90 -1.77
C THR A 583 26.38 7.14 -2.67
N ASP A 584 27.55 7.58 -3.12
CA ASP A 584 27.65 8.73 -4.04
C ASP A 584 27.10 8.41 -5.43
N HIS A 585 27.28 7.17 -5.90
CA HIS A 585 26.68 6.71 -7.14
C HIS A 585 25.15 6.70 -7.05
N LEU A 586 24.59 6.11 -5.99
CA LEU A 586 23.15 6.08 -5.75
C LEU A 586 22.57 7.50 -5.66
N ALA A 587 23.19 8.38 -4.89
CA ALA A 587 22.77 9.78 -4.75
C ALA A 587 22.79 10.55 -6.09
N THR A 588 23.79 10.30 -6.93
CA THR A 588 23.90 10.93 -8.26
C THR A 588 22.84 10.39 -9.21
N THR A 589 22.58 9.09 -9.19
CA THR A 589 21.53 8.47 -10.02
C THR A 589 20.15 8.95 -9.58
N PHE A 590 19.87 8.99 -8.27
CA PHE A 590 18.63 9.55 -7.72
C PHE A 590 18.38 10.97 -8.24
N SER A 591 19.38 11.86 -8.13
CA SER A 591 19.27 13.24 -8.61
C SER A 591 18.95 13.31 -10.11
N LYS A 592 19.49 12.39 -10.93
CA LYS A 592 19.23 12.31 -12.37
C LYS A 592 17.82 11.81 -12.65
N VAL A 593 17.37 10.77 -11.96
CA VAL A 593 16.02 10.19 -12.12
C VAL A 593 14.98 11.28 -11.83
N VAL A 594 15.08 11.95 -10.68
CA VAL A 594 14.17 13.03 -10.29
C VAL A 594 14.22 14.23 -11.25
N GLN A 595 15.40 14.63 -11.73
CA GLN A 595 15.50 15.74 -12.70
C GLN A 595 14.89 15.44 -14.07
N THR A 596 14.86 14.17 -14.45
CA THR A 596 14.27 13.72 -15.71
C THR A 596 12.84 13.21 -15.53
N ASP A 597 12.32 13.26 -14.30
CA ASP A 597 10.97 12.82 -14.01
C ASP A 597 9.96 13.77 -14.65
N SER A 598 9.03 13.17 -15.39
CA SER A 598 7.90 13.85 -16.03
C SER A 598 6.61 13.66 -15.24
N GLY A 599 6.68 13.12 -14.02
CA GLY A 599 5.55 12.72 -13.19
C GLY A 599 5.05 11.32 -13.56
N THR A 600 5.96 10.38 -13.76
CA THR A 600 5.64 8.97 -14.08
C THR A 600 5.89 8.07 -12.88
N ASP A 601 4.88 7.33 -12.43
CA ASP A 601 4.93 6.43 -11.26
C ASP A 601 6.14 5.45 -11.29
N GLU A 602 6.56 5.00 -12.47
CA GLU A 602 7.74 4.13 -12.64
C GLU A 602 9.05 4.77 -12.13
N LYS A 603 9.26 6.06 -12.40
CA LYS A 603 10.48 6.76 -11.97
C LYS A 603 10.50 7.01 -10.48
N ALA A 604 9.32 7.22 -9.88
CA ALA A 604 9.18 7.33 -8.44
C ALA A 604 9.59 6.02 -7.77
N ILE A 605 9.12 4.86 -8.25
CA ILE A 605 9.50 3.53 -7.73
C ILE A 605 11.01 3.34 -7.78
N THR A 606 11.64 3.60 -8.93
CA THR A 606 13.10 3.51 -9.05
C THR A 606 13.81 4.46 -8.09
N ALA A 607 13.33 5.69 -7.93
CA ALA A 607 13.92 6.65 -7.02
C ALA A 607 13.84 6.19 -5.54
N MET A 608 12.70 5.64 -5.11
CA MET A 608 12.50 5.04 -3.79
C MET A 608 13.45 3.86 -3.58
N GLY A 609 13.56 2.96 -4.55
CA GLY A 609 14.50 1.83 -4.54
C GLY A 609 15.95 2.24 -4.29
N LEU A 610 16.39 3.33 -4.92
CA LEU A 610 17.73 3.90 -4.70
C LEU A 610 17.92 4.42 -3.28
N LEU A 611 16.90 5.07 -2.70
CA LEU A 611 16.93 5.55 -1.31
C LEU A 611 16.97 4.38 -0.33
N ASN A 612 16.18 3.33 -0.56
CA ASN A 612 16.19 2.09 0.24
C ASN A 612 17.54 1.35 0.15
N THR A 613 18.22 1.40 -1.01
CA THR A 613 19.60 0.90 -1.11
C THR A 613 20.57 1.76 -0.30
N MET A 614 20.42 3.09 -0.31
CA MET A 614 21.25 3.97 0.52
C MET A 614 21.03 3.70 2.01
N GLU A 615 19.78 3.48 2.42
CA GLU A 615 19.42 3.06 3.77
C GLU A 615 20.15 1.79 4.18
N THR A 616 20.07 0.75 3.35
CA THR A 616 20.74 -0.53 3.61
C THR A 616 22.24 -0.34 3.83
N VAL A 617 22.89 0.53 3.04
CA VAL A 617 24.31 0.86 3.22
C VAL A 617 24.56 1.55 4.57
N LEU A 618 23.68 2.45 5.02
CA LEU A 618 23.80 3.11 6.33
C LEU A 618 23.68 2.10 7.47
N ASN A 619 22.66 1.24 7.44
CA ASN A 619 22.41 0.24 8.48
C ASN A 619 23.59 -0.73 8.63
N VAL A 620 24.18 -1.16 7.52
CA VAL A 620 25.36 -2.04 7.52
C VAL A 620 26.62 -1.32 8.04
N MET A 621 26.76 -0.02 7.77
CA MET A 621 27.94 0.77 8.17
C MET A 621 27.80 1.43 9.55
N GLU A 622 26.67 1.24 10.23
CA GLU A 622 26.30 1.91 11.48
C GLU A 622 27.32 1.71 12.62
N ASN A 623 28.07 0.60 12.63
CA ASN A 623 29.14 0.33 13.60
C ASN A 623 30.50 0.96 13.26
N ASN A 624 30.60 1.72 12.16
CA ASN A 624 31.83 2.35 11.68
C ASN A 624 31.71 3.88 11.62
N PRO A 625 31.93 4.61 12.74
CA PRO A 625 31.69 6.06 12.84
C PRO A 625 32.44 6.90 11.79
N LYS A 626 33.65 6.48 11.40
CA LYS A 626 34.45 7.19 10.38
C LYS A 626 33.83 7.13 8.99
N ILE A 627 33.19 6.00 8.66
CA ILE A 627 32.54 5.79 7.36
C ILE A 627 31.19 6.49 7.39
N MET A 628 30.41 6.33 8.47
CA MET A 628 29.15 7.06 8.66
C MET A 628 29.31 8.56 8.48
N ALA A 629 30.34 9.18 9.06
CA ALA A 629 30.63 10.61 8.87
C ALA A 629 30.96 11.03 7.40
N GLN A 630 31.41 10.09 6.56
CA GLN A 630 31.59 10.33 5.13
C GLN A 630 30.26 10.16 4.36
N LEU A 631 29.47 9.15 4.71
CA LEU A 631 28.18 8.85 4.09
C LEU A 631 27.16 9.96 4.39
N GLU A 632 27.14 10.46 5.63
CA GLU A 632 26.24 11.52 6.10
C GLU A 632 26.23 12.72 5.15
N LYS A 633 27.40 13.19 4.70
CA LYS A 633 27.50 14.33 3.78
C LYS A 633 26.79 14.09 2.44
N THR A 634 26.90 12.87 1.92
CA THR A 634 26.28 12.48 0.66
C THR A 634 24.78 12.30 0.82
N VAL A 635 24.34 11.67 1.91
CA VAL A 635 22.92 11.46 2.21
C VAL A 635 22.22 12.79 2.49
N LEU A 636 22.84 13.70 3.25
CA LEU A 636 22.30 15.03 3.51
C LEU A 636 22.15 15.89 2.25
N ARG A 637 22.98 15.67 1.21
CA ARG A 637 22.79 16.29 -0.10
C ARG A 637 21.49 15.82 -0.75
N VAL A 638 21.17 14.52 -0.64
CA VAL A 638 19.95 13.92 -1.18
C VAL A 638 18.73 14.38 -0.40
N VAL A 639 18.75 14.24 0.93
CA VAL A 639 17.66 14.68 1.81
C VAL A 639 17.41 16.18 1.66
N GLY A 640 18.47 17.00 1.60
CA GLY A 640 18.33 18.42 1.36
C GLY A 640 17.69 18.75 0.00
N TYR A 641 17.99 17.97 -1.04
CA TYR A 641 17.36 18.11 -2.36
C TYR A 641 15.85 17.77 -2.31
N ILE A 642 15.46 16.72 -1.57
CA ILE A 642 14.06 16.31 -1.36
C ILE A 642 13.30 17.38 -0.58
N LEU A 643 13.80 17.74 0.61
CA LEU A 643 13.11 18.63 1.55
C LEU A 643 13.03 20.07 1.03
N GLN A 644 14.10 20.60 0.41
CA GLN A 644 14.10 21.96 -0.14
C GLN A 644 13.39 22.04 -1.50
N GLY A 645 13.33 20.93 -2.23
CA GLY A 645 12.62 20.82 -3.50
C GLY A 645 11.12 20.58 -3.37
N ASN A 646 10.60 20.43 -2.14
CA ASN A 646 9.22 20.02 -1.85
C ASN A 646 8.81 18.75 -2.62
N LEU A 647 9.69 17.74 -2.65
CA LEU A 647 9.42 16.45 -3.28
C LEU A 647 8.70 15.53 -2.28
N ILE A 648 7.41 15.80 -2.08
CA ILE A 648 6.57 15.19 -1.06
C ILE A 648 6.54 13.65 -1.16
N GLU A 649 6.58 13.12 -2.39
CA GLU A 649 6.57 11.69 -2.69
C GLU A 649 7.75 10.91 -2.10
N TYR A 650 8.82 11.57 -1.64
CA TYR A 650 10.01 10.94 -1.06
C TYR A 650 10.26 11.33 0.40
N TYR A 651 9.26 11.90 1.08
CA TYR A 651 9.42 12.36 2.45
C TYR A 651 9.63 11.21 3.42
N GLU A 652 8.89 10.11 3.27
CA GLU A 652 9.02 8.91 4.10
C GLU A 652 10.46 8.36 4.04
N GLU A 653 11.00 8.10 2.85
CA GLU A 653 12.36 7.59 2.69
C GLU A 653 13.41 8.58 3.18
N ALA A 654 13.17 9.89 3.01
CA ALA A 654 14.05 10.92 3.56
C ALA A 654 14.07 10.87 5.09
N MET A 655 12.93 10.68 5.76
CA MET A 655 12.87 10.54 7.22
C MET A 655 13.56 9.26 7.69
N THR A 656 13.37 8.13 7.00
CA THR A 656 14.06 6.87 7.32
C THR A 656 15.58 7.01 7.21
N LEU A 657 16.09 7.66 6.16
CA LEU A 657 17.52 7.98 6.04
C LEU A 657 18.02 8.86 7.19
N LEU A 658 17.24 9.87 7.60
CA LEU A 658 17.59 10.73 8.72
C LEU A 658 17.54 9.99 10.07
N CYS A 659 16.60 9.06 10.24
CA CYS A 659 16.50 8.21 11.42
C CYS A 659 17.79 7.40 11.58
N ASN A 660 18.24 6.74 10.52
CA ASN A 660 19.47 5.94 10.53
C ASN A 660 20.75 6.76 10.75
N LEU A 661 20.78 8.02 10.26
CA LEU A 661 21.88 8.94 10.55
C LEU A 661 21.88 9.44 12.01
N THR A 662 20.72 9.49 12.67
CA THR A 662 20.59 10.02 14.04
C THR A 662 20.64 8.94 15.13
N ALA A 663 20.54 7.66 14.78
CA ALA A 663 20.44 6.53 15.71
C ALA A 663 21.56 6.43 16.78
N LYS A 664 22.82 6.78 16.45
CA LYS A 664 23.98 6.63 17.37
C LYS A 664 24.64 7.92 17.82
N SER A 665 24.66 8.95 16.98
CA SER A 665 25.31 10.22 17.28
C SER A 665 24.76 11.33 16.39
N ILE A 666 24.72 12.56 16.92
CA ILE A 666 24.18 13.72 16.20
C ILE A 666 25.31 14.70 15.88
N SER A 667 25.53 14.95 14.58
CA SER A 667 26.56 15.90 14.11
C SER A 667 26.08 17.36 14.15
N GLU A 668 27.00 18.32 13.99
CA GLU A 668 26.65 19.74 13.85
C GLU A 668 25.79 20.03 12.60
N ASP A 669 25.98 19.27 11.52
CA ASP A 669 25.18 19.43 10.30
C ASP A 669 23.78 18.84 10.49
N MET A 670 23.63 17.74 11.25
CA MET A 670 22.33 17.18 11.62
C MET A 670 21.49 18.16 12.46
N TRP A 671 22.08 18.98 13.33
CA TRP A 671 21.30 20.00 14.05
C TRP A 671 20.69 21.06 13.11
N LYS A 672 21.32 21.36 11.97
CA LYS A 672 20.73 22.24 10.94
C LYS A 672 19.58 21.54 10.19
N VAL A 673 19.61 20.22 10.09
CA VAL A 673 18.51 19.44 9.50
C VAL A 673 17.26 19.54 10.37
N LEU A 674 17.39 19.57 11.70
CA LEU A 674 16.24 19.80 12.59
C LEU A 674 15.55 21.15 12.29
N GLU A 675 16.32 22.21 12.02
CA GLU A 675 15.77 23.50 11.60
C GLU A 675 15.05 23.41 10.24
N LEU A 676 15.56 22.59 9.32
CA LEU A 676 14.93 22.34 8.03
C LEU A 676 13.64 21.53 8.17
N LEU A 677 13.63 20.48 9.02
CA LEU A 677 12.43 19.69 9.32
C LEU A 677 11.32 20.57 9.87
N TYR A 678 11.64 21.46 10.81
CA TYR A 678 10.67 22.43 11.35
C TYR A 678 10.10 23.35 10.25
N GLN A 679 10.93 23.83 9.33
CA GLN A 679 10.48 24.66 8.20
C GLN A 679 9.62 23.89 7.19
N VAL A 680 9.89 22.61 6.97
CA VAL A 680 9.10 21.74 6.09
C VAL A 680 7.74 21.48 6.73
N PHE A 681 7.72 21.16 8.02
CA PHE A 681 6.50 20.98 8.80
C PHE A 681 5.61 22.23 8.77
N GLU A 682 6.17 23.43 8.96
CA GLU A 682 5.38 24.68 8.94
C GLU A 682 4.77 25.03 7.57
N LYS A 683 5.23 24.40 6.48
CA LYS A 683 4.77 24.71 5.11
C LYS A 683 3.76 23.69 4.59
N GLU A 684 4.24 22.49 4.29
CA GLU A 684 3.51 21.45 3.53
C GLU A 684 3.75 20.04 4.11
N GLY A 685 4.60 19.87 5.12
CA GLY A 685 4.93 18.59 5.74
C GLY A 685 4.14 18.26 7.01
N PHE A 686 2.99 18.89 7.22
CA PHE A 686 2.16 18.69 8.41
C PHE A 686 1.66 17.24 8.51
N ASP A 687 1.19 16.69 7.39
CA ASP A 687 0.62 15.33 7.28
C ASP A 687 1.69 14.22 7.45
N TYR A 688 2.98 14.58 7.39
CA TYR A 688 4.12 13.66 7.53
C TYR A 688 4.71 13.66 8.95
N PHE A 689 3.94 14.12 9.94
CA PHE A 689 4.42 14.20 11.32
C PHE A 689 4.72 12.80 11.90
N GLY A 690 3.93 11.79 11.55
CA GLY A 690 4.19 10.40 11.90
C GLY A 690 5.57 9.94 11.42
N ASP A 691 5.93 10.22 10.17
CA ASP A 691 7.24 9.86 9.60
C ASP A 691 8.40 10.66 10.20
N MET A 692 8.16 11.89 10.64
CA MET A 692 9.17 12.70 11.34
C MET A 692 9.46 12.14 12.74
N MET A 693 8.48 11.52 13.40
CA MET A 693 8.54 11.13 14.80
C MET A 693 9.79 10.30 15.19
N PRO A 694 10.22 9.26 14.45
CA PRO A 694 11.46 8.53 14.73
C PRO A 694 12.70 9.42 14.74
N VAL A 695 12.80 10.37 13.81
CA VAL A 695 13.93 11.30 13.73
C VAL A 695 13.91 12.27 14.92
N LEU A 696 12.72 12.81 15.24
CA LEU A 696 12.55 13.73 16.38
C LEU A 696 12.87 13.04 17.71
N HIS A 697 12.48 11.77 17.86
CA HIS A 697 12.82 10.93 19.01
C HIS A 697 14.33 10.79 19.17
N ASN A 698 15.06 10.43 18.11
CA ASN A 698 16.52 10.32 18.15
C ASN A 698 17.21 11.63 18.55
N TYR A 699 16.72 12.79 18.08
CA TYR A 699 17.26 14.10 18.50
C TYR A 699 17.17 14.33 20.01
N ILE A 700 16.16 13.76 20.68
CA ILE A 700 15.94 13.91 22.12
C ILE A 700 16.73 12.87 22.91
N THR A 701 16.75 11.61 22.45
CA THR A 701 17.28 10.47 23.22
C THR A 701 18.78 10.25 23.05
N VAL A 702 19.34 10.50 21.85
CA VAL A 702 20.75 10.18 21.53
C VAL A 702 21.75 11.22 22.05
N ASP A 703 21.47 12.52 21.89
CA ASP A 703 22.29 13.60 22.46
C ASP A 703 21.43 14.64 23.20
N THR A 704 20.84 14.19 24.31
CA THR A 704 19.99 15.02 25.18
C THR A 704 20.71 16.28 25.68
N ASN A 705 22.03 16.25 25.87
CA ASN A 705 22.76 17.41 26.37
C ASN A 705 22.89 18.49 25.28
N ALA A 706 23.20 18.11 24.05
CA ALA A 706 23.20 19.06 22.93
C ALA A 706 21.80 19.57 22.61
N PHE A 707 20.77 18.70 22.66
CA PHE A 707 19.37 19.11 22.53
C PHE A 707 19.00 20.23 23.51
N LEU A 708 19.32 20.06 24.79
CA LEU A 708 19.03 21.03 25.85
C LEU A 708 19.92 22.28 25.82
N SER A 709 21.02 22.29 25.06
CA SER A 709 21.93 23.43 24.99
C SER A 709 21.36 24.63 24.22
N ASN A 710 20.34 24.40 23.38
CA ASN A 710 19.69 25.40 22.55
C ASN A 710 18.17 25.39 22.77
N GLU A 711 17.64 26.45 23.37
CA GLU A 711 16.21 26.59 23.66
C GLU A 711 15.34 26.51 22.39
N ASN A 712 15.88 26.89 21.22
CA ASN A 712 15.14 26.80 19.96
C ASN A 712 14.82 25.35 19.56
N HIS A 713 15.65 24.36 19.95
CA HIS A 713 15.36 22.95 19.66
C HIS A 713 14.11 22.48 20.41
N ILE A 714 14.02 22.84 21.70
CA ILE A 714 12.87 22.52 22.55
C ILE A 714 11.62 23.22 22.02
N LEU A 715 11.76 24.48 21.62
CA LEU A 715 10.66 25.27 21.07
C LEU A 715 10.13 24.68 19.76
N ALA A 716 11.02 24.25 18.86
CA ALA A 716 10.63 23.64 17.59
C ALA A 716 9.82 22.36 17.81
N MET A 717 10.30 21.43 18.64
CA MET A 717 9.58 20.18 18.98
C MET A 717 8.21 20.47 19.60
N PHE A 718 8.17 21.39 20.56
CA PHE A 718 6.92 21.77 21.22
C PHE A 718 5.94 22.42 20.24
N ASN A 719 6.41 23.30 19.35
CA ASN A 719 5.56 23.96 18.37
C ASN A 719 4.97 22.98 17.35
N MET A 720 5.74 21.98 16.91
CA MET A 720 5.22 20.91 16.04
C MET A 720 4.13 20.11 16.76
N ALA A 721 4.43 19.58 17.95
CA ALA A 721 3.44 18.85 18.75
C ALA A 721 2.19 19.71 19.07
N LYS A 722 2.39 21.01 19.33
CA LYS A 722 1.31 21.97 19.57
C LYS A 722 0.44 22.18 18.33
N ALA A 723 1.04 22.28 17.14
CA ALA A 723 0.28 22.44 15.91
C ALA A 723 -0.58 21.21 15.65
N VAL A 724 0.00 20.01 15.77
CA VAL A 724 -0.71 18.74 15.59
C VAL A 724 -1.84 18.57 16.61
N LEU A 725 -1.57 18.71 17.91
CA LEU A 725 -2.59 18.56 18.96
C LEU A 725 -3.67 19.65 18.97
N ASN A 726 -3.50 20.76 18.23
CA ASN A 726 -4.55 21.75 18.07
C ASN A 726 -5.35 21.59 16.78
N SER A 727 -4.83 20.81 15.83
CA SER A 727 -5.57 20.43 14.63
C SER A 727 -6.63 19.39 14.98
N ASP A 728 -7.69 19.31 14.16
CA ASP A 728 -8.66 18.21 14.23
C ASP A 728 -8.25 17.09 13.26
N ALA A 729 -6.96 16.73 13.25
CA ALA A 729 -6.43 15.72 12.35
C ALA A 729 -7.22 14.40 12.44
N GLU A 730 -7.40 13.75 11.29
CA GLU A 730 -8.16 12.50 11.17
C GLU A 730 -7.29 11.26 11.34
N ASP A 731 -5.96 11.41 11.40
CA ASP A 731 -4.94 10.37 11.48
C ASP A 731 -4.34 10.22 12.90
N ASP A 732 -3.41 9.27 13.07
CA ASP A 732 -2.71 8.98 14.34
C ASP A 732 -1.65 10.01 14.73
N SER A 733 -1.49 11.10 13.97
CA SER A 733 -0.50 12.15 14.22
C SER A 733 -0.64 12.77 15.61
N GLU A 734 -1.87 12.93 16.11
CA GLU A 734 -2.13 13.43 17.46
C GLU A 734 -1.53 12.53 18.55
N THR A 735 -1.58 11.23 18.33
CA THR A 735 -1.07 10.22 19.25
C THR A 735 0.46 10.28 19.31
N TYR A 736 1.13 10.38 18.15
CA TYR A 736 2.58 10.62 18.10
C TYR A 736 3.00 11.94 18.74
N ALA A 737 2.19 13.00 18.58
CA ALA A 737 2.49 14.30 19.18
C ALA A 737 2.42 14.24 20.72
N ALA A 738 1.43 13.52 21.27
CA ALA A 738 1.36 13.26 22.70
C ALA A 738 2.55 12.41 23.18
N LYS A 739 2.93 11.37 22.43
CA LYS A 739 4.11 10.54 22.75
C LYS A 739 5.40 11.36 22.75
N LEU A 740 5.59 12.25 21.78
CA LEU A 740 6.77 13.13 21.73
C LEU A 740 6.89 14.00 22.99
N LEU A 741 5.77 14.57 23.46
CA LEU A 741 5.76 15.35 24.70
C LEU A 741 6.12 14.50 25.92
N GLU A 742 5.62 13.27 26.00
CA GLU A 742 5.97 12.32 27.06
C GLU A 742 7.47 12.00 27.05
N VAL A 743 8.03 11.66 25.88
CA VAL A 743 9.46 11.37 25.70
C VAL A 743 10.30 12.56 26.17
N MET A 744 9.93 13.79 25.80
CA MET A 744 10.61 15.00 26.26
C MET A 744 10.58 15.12 27.80
N VAL A 745 9.43 14.85 28.44
CA VAL A 745 9.28 14.92 29.90
C VAL A 745 10.16 13.90 30.61
N LEU A 746 10.13 12.64 30.18
CA LEU A 746 10.86 11.55 30.83
C LEU A 746 12.37 11.64 30.57
N GLN A 747 12.79 11.90 29.33
CA GLN A 747 14.21 12.01 28.95
C GLN A 747 14.87 13.25 29.56
N CYS A 748 14.18 14.39 29.57
CA CYS A 748 14.73 15.68 30.01
C CYS A 748 14.29 16.07 31.43
N SER A 749 13.91 15.08 32.25
CA SER A 749 13.39 15.28 33.60
C SER A 749 14.26 16.23 34.45
N GLY A 750 13.62 17.24 35.06
CA GLY A 750 14.26 18.25 35.90
C GLY A 750 15.04 19.35 35.14
N LYS A 751 15.10 19.30 33.80
CA LYS A 751 15.82 20.28 32.96
C LYS A 751 14.89 21.14 32.10
N ILE A 752 13.64 20.69 31.87
CA ILE A 752 12.63 21.40 31.06
C ILE A 752 11.44 21.92 31.88
N ASP A 753 11.59 22.04 33.20
CA ASP A 753 10.53 22.44 34.14
C ASP A 753 9.82 23.77 33.75
N ASN A 754 10.54 24.68 33.08
CA ASN A 754 9.98 25.95 32.60
C ASN A 754 8.94 25.77 31.47
N CYS A 755 9.01 24.68 30.72
CA CYS A 755 8.12 24.38 29.59
C CYS A 755 6.88 23.57 30.00
N LEU A 756 6.94 22.86 31.13
CA LEU A 756 5.87 21.97 31.61
C LEU A 756 4.50 22.67 31.78
N PRO A 757 4.39 23.95 32.22
CA PRO A 757 3.10 24.64 32.25
C PRO A 757 2.39 24.64 30.90
N SER A 758 3.13 24.89 29.81
CA SER A 758 2.60 24.93 28.45
C SER A 758 2.18 23.53 27.96
N PHE A 759 2.90 22.48 28.38
CA PHE A 759 2.58 21.09 28.03
C PHE A 759 1.26 20.67 28.68
N VAL A 760 1.12 20.95 29.99
CA VAL A 760 -0.10 20.65 30.75
C VAL A 760 -1.30 21.42 30.19
N GLU A 761 -1.13 22.70 29.87
CA GLU A 761 -2.20 23.51 29.28
C GLU A 761 -2.65 22.95 27.91
N LEU A 762 -1.70 22.59 27.04
CA LEU A 762 -1.98 22.01 25.72
C LEU A 762 -2.75 20.69 25.83
N VAL A 763 -2.25 19.75 26.63
CA VAL A 763 -2.82 18.41 26.80
C VAL A 763 -4.22 18.48 27.42
N LEU A 764 -4.40 19.30 28.46
CA LEU A 764 -5.71 19.49 29.09
C LEU A 764 -6.71 20.13 28.13
N ASN A 765 -6.29 21.16 27.38
CA ASN A 765 -7.15 21.77 26.36
C ASN A 765 -7.59 20.74 25.32
N ARG A 766 -6.70 19.85 24.86
CA ARG A 766 -7.08 18.80 23.91
C ARG A 766 -8.03 17.78 24.53
N LEU A 767 -7.82 17.36 25.78
CA LEU A 767 -8.72 16.48 26.53
C LEU A 767 -10.13 17.07 26.75
N THR A 768 -10.28 18.40 26.72
CA THR A 768 -11.63 19.03 26.80
C THR A 768 -12.42 18.97 25.49
N ARG A 769 -11.78 18.70 24.36
CA ARG A 769 -12.44 18.49 23.07
C ARG A 769 -12.90 17.03 22.95
N LYS A 770 -13.74 16.73 21.95
CA LYS A 770 -14.11 15.34 21.65
C LYS A 770 -12.82 14.59 21.24
N VAL A 771 -12.47 13.54 22.00
CA VAL A 771 -11.34 12.66 21.70
C VAL A 771 -11.91 11.47 20.92
N LYS A 772 -11.41 11.26 19.69
CA LYS A 772 -11.95 10.28 18.75
C LYS A 772 -11.64 8.84 19.20
N THR A 773 -10.40 8.58 19.61
CA THR A 773 -9.90 7.24 19.96
C THR A 773 -9.58 7.12 21.46
N SER A 774 -9.64 5.89 22.00
CA SER A 774 -9.18 5.61 23.37
C SER A 774 -7.66 5.75 23.51
N GLU A 775 -6.91 5.43 22.46
CA GLU A 775 -5.44 5.48 22.43
C GLU A 775 -4.90 6.92 22.52
N LEU A 776 -5.49 7.87 21.79
CA LEU A 776 -5.13 9.28 21.95
C LEU A 776 -5.42 9.76 23.38
N ARG A 777 -6.55 9.34 23.95
CA ARG A 777 -6.92 9.71 25.33
C ARG A 777 -5.92 9.16 26.34
N THR A 778 -5.49 7.90 26.20
CA THR A 778 -4.50 7.30 27.09
C THR A 778 -3.14 7.99 26.95
N MET A 779 -2.69 8.30 25.74
CA MET A 779 -1.44 9.06 25.52
C MET A 779 -1.46 10.46 26.13
N LEU A 780 -2.57 11.20 25.97
CA LEU A 780 -2.72 12.50 26.62
C LEU A 780 -2.67 12.39 28.15
N LEU A 781 -3.28 11.35 28.72
CA LEU A 781 -3.17 11.06 30.15
C LEU A 781 -1.73 10.70 30.54
N GLN A 782 -1.01 9.94 29.73
CA GLN A 782 0.39 9.58 29.99
C GLN A 782 1.31 10.78 30.12
N VAL A 783 1.15 11.81 29.28
CA VAL A 783 1.94 13.05 29.44
C VAL A 783 1.76 13.64 30.84
N LEU A 784 0.53 13.67 31.37
CA LEU A 784 0.26 14.16 32.72
C LEU A 784 0.81 13.23 33.80
N ILE A 785 0.77 11.91 33.59
CA ILE A 785 1.33 10.90 34.51
C ILE A 785 2.86 10.97 34.54
N ALA A 786 3.51 11.17 33.39
CA ALA A 786 4.95 11.39 33.28
C ALA A 786 5.39 12.64 34.06
N ILE A 787 4.65 13.75 33.93
CA ILE A 787 4.91 14.98 34.68
C ILE A 787 4.68 14.75 36.19
N LEU A 788 3.63 14.02 36.57
CA LEU A 788 3.38 13.64 37.96
C LEU A 788 4.54 12.81 38.53
N TYR A 789 5.07 11.86 37.76
CA TYR A 789 6.18 11.00 38.14
C TYR A 789 7.48 11.80 38.31
N CYS A 790 7.79 12.72 37.39
CA CYS A 790 9.02 13.50 37.42
C CYS A 790 9.02 14.65 38.43
N ASN A 791 7.94 15.43 38.50
CA ASN A 791 7.86 16.60 39.40
C ASN A 791 6.42 16.83 39.92
N PRO A 792 5.97 16.05 40.93
CA PRO A 792 4.62 16.14 41.47
C PRO A 792 4.26 17.54 41.99
N PRO A 793 5.09 18.23 42.80
CA PRO A 793 4.76 19.56 43.32
C PRO A 793 4.50 20.60 42.21
N LEU A 794 5.25 20.51 41.11
CA LEU A 794 5.09 21.42 39.98
C LEU A 794 3.78 21.17 39.23
N LEU A 795 3.41 19.90 38.98
CA LEU A 795 2.13 19.56 38.36
C LEU A 795 0.95 20.17 39.12
N PHE A 796 0.90 19.98 40.45
CA PHE A 796 -0.19 20.54 41.25
C PHE A 796 -0.16 22.07 41.31
N THR A 797 1.02 22.68 41.27
CA THR A 797 1.13 24.14 41.17
C THR A 797 0.52 24.64 39.85
N ILE A 798 0.74 23.93 38.75
CA ILE A 798 0.16 24.26 37.43
C ILE A 798 -1.35 24.02 37.45
N LEU A 799 -1.81 22.85 37.90
CA LEU A 799 -3.23 22.51 37.97
C LEU A 799 -4.01 23.49 38.86
N ASN A 800 -3.45 23.90 39.99
CA ASN A 800 -4.08 24.90 40.88
C ASN A 800 -4.17 26.28 40.23
N LYS A 801 -3.19 26.69 39.42
CA LYS A 801 -3.26 27.94 38.65
C LYS A 801 -4.32 27.86 37.56
N LEU A 802 -4.38 26.75 36.83
CA LEU A 802 -5.40 26.52 35.80
C LEU A 802 -6.81 26.43 36.42
N GLN A 803 -6.93 25.90 37.63
CA GLN A 803 -8.18 25.83 38.39
C GLN A 803 -8.81 27.22 38.62
N GLU A 804 -7.99 28.28 38.73
CA GLU A 804 -8.48 29.67 38.86
C GLU A 804 -9.27 30.12 37.62
N SER A 805 -9.01 29.52 36.45
CA SER A 805 -9.70 29.82 35.19
C SER A 805 -11.01 29.04 35.00
N VAL A 806 -11.23 27.95 35.75
CA VAL A 806 -12.43 27.08 35.64
C VAL A 806 -13.08 26.88 37.02
N PRO A 807 -13.89 27.83 37.53
CA PRO A 807 -14.38 27.81 38.91
C PRO A 807 -15.45 26.74 39.21
N ASN A 808 -16.07 26.13 38.19
CA ASN A 808 -17.23 25.24 38.34
C ASN A 808 -16.89 23.73 38.33
N ALA A 809 -15.65 23.35 38.07
CA ALA A 809 -15.23 21.94 38.02
C ALA A 809 -13.81 21.79 38.56
N SER A 810 -13.54 20.73 39.35
CA SER A 810 -12.18 20.45 39.80
C SER A 810 -11.39 19.74 38.71
N ILE A 811 -10.42 20.43 38.10
CA ILE A 811 -9.55 19.89 37.03
C ILE A 811 -8.78 18.69 37.57
N THR A 812 -8.20 18.83 38.77
CA THR A 812 -7.46 17.77 39.45
C THR A 812 -8.31 16.52 39.68
N GLN A 813 -9.55 16.67 40.18
CA GLN A 813 -10.42 15.51 40.40
C GLN A 813 -10.90 14.88 39.09
N HIS A 814 -11.12 15.69 38.05
CA HIS A 814 -11.49 15.18 36.74
C HIS A 814 -10.37 14.34 36.12
N PHE A 815 -9.12 14.83 36.15
CA PHE A 815 -7.95 14.08 35.71
C PHE A 815 -7.85 12.71 36.38
N PHE A 816 -7.91 12.64 37.72
CA PHE A 816 -7.82 11.35 38.40
C PHE A 816 -9.03 10.44 38.19
N LYS A 817 -10.24 11.01 38.03
CA LYS A 817 -11.43 10.23 37.68
C LYS A 817 -11.30 9.59 36.31
N GLN A 818 -10.83 10.36 35.32
CA GLN A 818 -10.60 9.86 33.97
C GLN A 818 -9.47 8.82 33.95
N TRP A 819 -8.35 9.10 34.62
CA TRP A 819 -7.21 8.19 34.71
C TRP A 819 -7.59 6.81 35.28
N ILE A 820 -8.35 6.77 36.38
CA ILE A 820 -8.83 5.51 36.97
C ILE A 820 -9.98 4.88 36.17
N HIS A 821 -10.78 5.67 35.45
CA HIS A 821 -11.85 5.15 34.61
C HIS A 821 -11.30 4.38 33.40
N ASP A 822 -10.23 4.87 32.79
CA ASP A 822 -9.66 4.31 31.57
C ASP A 822 -8.55 3.28 31.84
N THR A 823 -8.51 2.65 33.03
CA THR A 823 -7.45 1.68 33.39
C THR A 823 -7.32 0.54 32.38
N ASP A 824 -8.43 0.03 31.86
CA ASP A 824 -8.51 -1.07 30.89
C ASP A 824 -8.04 -0.68 29.49
N CYS A 825 -7.90 0.62 29.21
CA CYS A 825 -7.41 1.13 27.93
C CYS A 825 -5.87 1.24 27.86
N PHE A 826 -5.15 1.07 28.97
CA PHE A 826 -3.67 1.07 28.98
C PHE A 826 -3.17 -0.31 28.56
N LEU A 827 -2.96 -0.45 27.25
CA LEU A 827 -2.64 -1.74 26.63
C LEU A 827 -1.13 -1.99 26.48
N GLY A 828 -0.29 -0.95 26.52
CA GLY A 828 1.14 -1.13 26.29
C GLY A 828 1.98 -1.53 27.51
N LEU A 829 3.17 -2.08 27.29
CA LEU A 829 4.09 -2.44 28.39
C LEU A 829 4.57 -1.18 29.12
N HIS A 830 5.05 -0.20 28.36
CA HIS A 830 5.46 1.11 28.87
C HIS A 830 4.32 1.80 29.63
N ASP A 831 3.14 1.79 29.02
CA ASP A 831 1.92 2.44 29.48
C ASP A 831 1.53 2.00 30.89
N ARG A 832 1.46 0.68 31.09
CA ARG A 832 1.09 0.07 32.37
C ARG A 832 2.18 0.30 33.41
N LYS A 833 3.46 0.26 33.01
CA LYS A 833 4.59 0.55 33.90
C LYS A 833 4.52 1.98 34.42
N LEU A 834 4.39 2.96 33.53
CA LEU A 834 4.31 4.37 33.91
C LEU A 834 3.06 4.65 34.75
N TYR A 835 1.91 4.05 34.42
CA TYR A 835 0.70 4.15 35.22
C TYR A 835 0.96 3.75 36.68
N ILE A 836 1.54 2.57 36.91
CA ILE A 836 1.80 2.06 38.25
C ILE A 836 2.78 2.96 39.00
N LEU A 837 3.85 3.41 38.34
CA LEU A 837 4.82 4.34 38.93
C LEU A 837 4.18 5.69 39.29
N GLY A 838 3.26 6.19 38.48
CA GLY A 838 2.46 7.38 38.77
C GLY A 838 1.60 7.23 40.02
N ILE A 839 0.91 6.08 40.17
CA ILE A 839 0.11 5.77 41.36
C ILE A 839 1.00 5.67 42.60
N CYS A 840 2.15 5.00 42.51
CA CYS A 840 3.11 4.92 43.61
C CYS A 840 3.57 6.32 44.05
N THR A 841 3.90 7.17 43.09
CA THR A 841 4.31 8.55 43.35
C THR A 841 3.22 9.34 44.05
N LEU A 842 1.97 9.25 43.58
CA LEU A 842 0.81 9.89 44.22
C LEU A 842 0.60 9.42 45.66
N LEU A 843 0.79 8.12 45.90
CA LEU A 843 0.67 7.51 47.21
C LEU A 843 1.83 7.91 48.16
N GLU A 844 2.99 8.30 47.65
CA GLU A 844 4.14 8.70 48.47
C GLU A 844 4.15 10.19 48.89
N MET A 845 3.30 11.03 48.28
CA MET A 845 3.24 12.48 48.52
C MET A 845 2.83 12.91 49.95
N GLY A 846 2.28 12.00 50.75
CA GLY A 846 1.83 12.28 52.11
C GLY A 846 0.81 13.45 52.18
N PRO A 847 1.00 14.46 53.06
CA PRO A 847 0.04 15.56 53.24
C PRO A 847 -0.06 16.51 52.04
N GLN A 848 0.84 16.42 51.06
CA GLN A 848 0.77 17.19 49.81
C GLN A 848 -0.11 16.51 48.74
N ARG A 849 -0.63 15.31 49.02
CA ARG A 849 -1.52 14.57 48.12
C ARG A 849 -2.85 15.31 47.94
N PRO A 850 -3.39 15.38 46.72
CA PRO A 850 -4.75 15.89 46.48
C PRO A 850 -5.82 15.00 47.14
N ASN A 851 -7.03 15.52 47.31
CA ASN A 851 -8.14 14.71 47.81
C ASN A 851 -8.50 13.61 46.78
N ILE A 852 -8.25 12.36 47.17
CA ILE A 852 -8.51 11.15 46.39
C ILE A 852 -9.53 10.22 47.07
N ASP A 853 -10.25 10.68 48.10
CA ASP A 853 -11.10 9.83 48.96
C ASP A 853 -12.14 9.04 48.15
N GLU A 854 -12.70 9.63 47.09
CA GLU A 854 -13.66 8.98 46.19
C GLU A 854 -13.04 7.89 45.30
N LEU A 855 -11.72 7.94 45.09
CA LEU A 855 -10.98 7.06 44.19
C LEU A 855 -10.25 5.93 44.93
N VAL A 856 -9.94 6.12 46.21
CA VAL A 856 -9.27 5.12 47.07
C VAL A 856 -9.81 3.70 46.89
N PRO A 857 -11.14 3.45 46.84
CA PRO A 857 -11.67 2.09 46.67
C PRO A 857 -11.32 1.43 45.32
N LYS A 858 -10.98 2.21 44.29
CA LYS A 858 -10.69 1.74 42.92
C LYS A 858 -9.20 1.61 42.61
N ILE A 859 -8.33 2.29 43.34
CA ILE A 859 -6.88 2.36 43.04
C ILE A 859 -6.24 0.96 43.03
N LEU A 860 -6.37 0.18 44.11
CA LEU A 860 -5.76 -1.15 44.16
C LEU A 860 -6.36 -2.13 43.14
N PRO A 861 -7.70 -2.22 42.96
CA PRO A 861 -8.28 -2.99 41.86
C PRO A 861 -7.70 -2.63 40.48
N SER A 862 -7.58 -1.33 40.16
CA SER A 862 -6.98 -0.88 38.90
C SER A 862 -5.51 -1.33 38.76
N CYS A 863 -4.70 -1.22 39.82
CA CYS A 863 -3.32 -1.71 39.77
C CYS A 863 -3.22 -3.22 39.54
N LEU A 864 -4.15 -4.03 40.09
CA LEU A 864 -4.14 -5.48 39.88
C LEU A 864 -4.45 -5.85 38.43
N VAL A 865 -5.42 -5.18 37.79
CA VAL A 865 -5.71 -5.33 36.36
C VAL A 865 -4.46 -5.03 35.52
N LEU A 866 -3.75 -3.94 35.83
CA LEU A 866 -2.52 -3.57 35.13
C LEU A 866 -1.37 -4.57 35.36
N PHE A 867 -1.23 -5.13 36.56
CA PHE A 867 -0.21 -6.14 36.85
C PHE A 867 -0.45 -7.48 36.15
N ASP A 868 -1.71 -7.84 35.93
CA ASP A 868 -2.09 -9.01 35.13
C ASP A 868 -1.74 -8.77 33.65
N GLY A 869 -2.12 -7.60 33.10
CA GLY A 869 -1.72 -7.19 31.76
C GLY A 869 -0.20 -7.10 31.56
N LEU A 870 0.54 -6.56 32.54
CA LEU A 870 2.01 -6.51 32.51
C LEU A 870 2.63 -7.90 32.48
N LYS A 871 2.08 -8.85 33.25
CA LYS A 871 2.60 -10.22 33.25
C LYS A 871 2.53 -10.81 31.85
N HIS A 872 1.40 -10.68 31.17
CA HIS A 872 1.23 -11.14 29.79
C HIS A 872 2.12 -10.38 28.80
N ALA A 873 2.25 -9.06 28.92
CA ALA A 873 3.11 -8.26 28.05
C ALA A 873 4.61 -8.64 28.20
N TYR A 874 5.08 -8.93 29.41
CA TYR A 874 6.45 -9.41 29.62
C TYR A 874 6.67 -10.84 29.11
N GLU A 875 5.65 -11.71 29.15
CA GLU A 875 5.71 -13.05 28.56
C GLU A 875 5.80 -12.95 27.02
N ALA A 876 4.93 -12.17 26.40
CA ALA A 876 4.94 -11.93 24.95
C ALA A 876 6.27 -11.33 24.46
N LYS A 877 6.80 -10.33 25.17
CA LYS A 877 8.11 -9.73 24.83
C LYS A 877 9.28 -10.71 24.96
N ALA A 878 9.21 -11.65 25.91
CA ALA A 878 10.24 -12.67 26.07
C ALA A 878 10.17 -13.74 24.98
N GLU A 879 8.98 -14.08 24.50
CA GLU A 879 8.76 -14.97 23.35
C GLU A 879 9.24 -14.30 22.05
N ALA A 880 8.90 -13.03 21.82
CA ALA A 880 9.38 -12.26 20.66
C ALA A 880 10.91 -12.10 20.65
N ASP A 881 11.55 -11.87 21.81
CA ASP A 881 13.01 -11.81 21.91
C ASP A 881 13.68 -13.18 21.60
N ASP A 882 13.01 -14.33 21.84
CA ASP A 882 13.53 -15.69 21.55
C ASP A 882 13.27 -16.11 20.08
N ASP A 883 12.14 -15.70 19.48
CA ASP A 883 11.75 -16.03 18.11
C ASP A 883 12.60 -15.33 17.03
N THR A 884 13.32 -14.26 17.39
CA THR A 884 14.36 -13.67 16.51
C THR A 884 15.53 -14.63 16.17
N SER A 885 15.51 -15.85 16.71
CA SER A 885 16.49 -16.91 16.42
C SER A 885 15.93 -18.13 15.67
N SER A 886 14.63 -18.18 15.34
CA SER A 886 14.04 -19.32 14.62
C SER A 886 12.77 -18.97 13.84
N GLU A 887 12.90 -18.17 12.80
CA GLU A 887 11.96 -18.24 11.67
C GLU A 887 12.45 -19.33 10.70
N GLU A 888 12.12 -20.59 10.98
CA GLU A 888 12.15 -21.65 9.97
C GLU A 888 10.70 -21.89 9.52
N ASP A 889 10.40 -21.38 8.32
CA ASP A 889 9.45 -21.89 7.32
C ASP A 889 8.30 -22.79 7.81
N ASP A 890 7.14 -22.18 8.09
CA ASP A 890 5.85 -22.87 7.98
C ASP A 890 5.49 -23.04 6.48
N ASP A 891 6.19 -23.97 5.82
CA ASP A 891 5.76 -24.54 4.55
C ASP A 891 4.56 -25.47 4.81
N GLU A 892 3.36 -24.90 4.92
CA GLU A 892 2.13 -25.69 4.80
C GLU A 892 2.08 -26.35 3.42
N ASP A 893 2.22 -27.68 3.42
CA ASP A 893 2.11 -28.58 2.28
C ASP A 893 0.66 -28.57 1.73
N GLU A 894 0.27 -27.49 1.06
CA GLU A 894 -0.90 -27.47 0.17
C GLU A 894 -0.59 -28.33 -1.06
N GLY A 895 -0.72 -29.65 -0.89
CA GLY A 895 -0.85 -30.59 -1.98
C GLY A 895 -2.15 -30.31 -2.75
N ALA A 896 -2.15 -29.30 -3.62
CA ALA A 896 -3.29 -28.99 -4.48
C ALA A 896 -3.75 -30.26 -5.23
N GLU A 897 -4.92 -30.78 -4.85
CA GLU A 897 -5.49 -31.97 -5.47
C GLU A 897 -5.75 -31.67 -6.96
N VAL A 898 -5.09 -32.43 -7.85
CA VAL A 898 -5.29 -32.28 -9.30
C VAL A 898 -6.71 -32.72 -9.66
N LEU A 899 -7.54 -31.77 -10.09
CA LEU A 899 -8.95 -31.99 -10.40
C LEU A 899 -9.14 -33.10 -11.43
N SER A 900 -10.09 -34.00 -11.15
CA SER A 900 -10.64 -34.90 -12.15
C SER A 900 -11.46 -34.13 -13.21
N SER A 901 -11.85 -34.80 -14.29
CA SER A 901 -12.62 -34.11 -15.36
C SER A 901 -14.05 -33.74 -14.95
N ASP A 902 -14.52 -34.25 -13.82
CA ASP A 902 -15.86 -34.01 -13.27
C ASP A 902 -15.83 -33.18 -11.98
N GLU A 903 -14.64 -32.69 -11.57
CA GLU A 903 -14.43 -31.86 -10.38
C GLU A 903 -14.19 -30.39 -10.75
N ASP A 904 -14.75 -29.52 -9.91
CA ASP A 904 -14.54 -28.07 -9.89
C ASP A 904 -13.53 -27.72 -8.81
N GLU A 905 -12.75 -26.66 -9.03
CA GLU A 905 -11.87 -26.11 -7.99
C GLU A 905 -12.70 -25.45 -6.88
N ILE A 906 -12.38 -25.78 -5.63
CA ILE A 906 -12.90 -25.09 -4.45
C ILE A 906 -11.72 -24.30 -3.87
N GLU A 907 -11.72 -22.98 -4.05
CA GLU A 907 -10.77 -22.12 -3.36
C GLU A 907 -11.19 -22.03 -1.88
N GLU A 908 -10.51 -22.76 -1.00
CA GLU A 908 -10.71 -22.64 0.46
C GLU A 908 -10.37 -21.22 0.95
N MET A 909 -9.38 -20.56 0.32
CA MET A 909 -8.88 -19.22 0.69
C MET A 909 -9.92 -18.09 0.65
N ASN A 910 -10.86 -18.08 -0.31
CA ASN A 910 -11.86 -17.00 -0.42
C ASN A 910 -13.05 -17.19 0.53
N ASN A 911 -13.42 -18.44 0.82
CA ASN A 911 -14.51 -18.76 1.73
C ASN A 911 -14.05 -18.73 3.18
N GLU A 912 -12.81 -19.07 3.51
CA GLU A 912 -12.33 -19.04 4.89
C GLU A 912 -12.13 -17.61 5.39
N TYR A 913 -11.69 -16.67 4.53
CA TYR A 913 -11.66 -15.24 4.87
C TYR A 913 -13.06 -14.67 5.13
N LEU A 914 -14.03 -14.94 4.25
CA LEU A 914 -15.42 -14.47 4.41
C LEU A 914 -16.20 -15.21 5.52
N GLU A 915 -15.96 -16.51 5.74
CA GLU A 915 -16.51 -17.27 6.86
C GLU A 915 -15.84 -16.92 8.18
N ASN A 916 -14.54 -16.59 8.21
CA ASN A 916 -13.86 -16.09 9.42
C ASN A 916 -14.40 -14.71 9.78
N LEU A 917 -14.60 -13.81 8.81
CA LEU A 917 -15.32 -12.55 9.01
C LEU A 917 -16.73 -12.77 9.60
N ALA A 918 -17.49 -13.72 9.06
CA ALA A 918 -18.84 -14.02 9.55
C ALA A 918 -18.86 -14.75 10.92
N ARG A 919 -17.90 -15.65 11.18
CA ARG A 919 -17.76 -16.37 12.45
C ARG A 919 -17.21 -15.46 13.54
N MET A 920 -16.29 -14.55 13.25
CA MET A 920 -15.77 -13.56 14.18
C MET A 920 -16.84 -12.53 14.57
N ALA A 921 -17.68 -12.09 13.62
CA ALA A 921 -18.84 -11.24 13.90
C ALA A 921 -19.85 -11.90 14.87
N VAL A 922 -20.01 -13.23 14.81
CA VAL A 922 -20.91 -13.98 15.71
C VAL A 922 -20.23 -14.32 17.04
N LYS A 923 -18.93 -14.64 17.05
CA LYS A 923 -18.18 -15.05 18.25
C LYS A 923 -17.94 -13.88 19.23
N ASN A 924 -17.70 -12.67 18.71
CA ASN A 924 -17.56 -11.45 19.53
C ASN A 924 -18.87 -11.03 20.24
N SER A 925 -20.04 -11.48 19.75
CA SER A 925 -21.31 -11.23 20.42
C SER A 925 -21.61 -12.17 21.60
N ALA A 926 -20.85 -13.27 21.74
CA ALA A 926 -21.17 -14.35 22.69
C ALA A 926 -20.16 -14.53 23.84
N GLU A 927 -18.91 -14.04 23.73
CA GLU A 927 -17.85 -14.37 24.69
C GLU A 927 -17.50 -13.29 25.75
N GLN A 928 -18.08 -12.08 25.70
CA GLN A 928 -17.88 -11.09 26.76
C GLN A 928 -19.11 -10.92 27.66
N ASN A 929 -19.24 -11.81 28.65
CA ASN A 929 -20.05 -11.56 29.85
C ASN A 929 -19.36 -10.56 30.81
N VAL A 930 -18.83 -9.45 30.26
CA VAL A 930 -18.31 -8.32 31.03
C VAL A 930 -18.97 -7.06 30.50
N THR A 931 -19.72 -6.38 31.36
CA THR A 931 -20.45 -5.17 30.98
C THR A 931 -19.45 -4.03 30.79
N ILE A 932 -19.11 -3.71 29.54
CA ILE A 932 -18.43 -2.47 29.13
C ILE A 932 -19.29 -1.30 29.62
N THR A 933 -18.74 -0.43 30.48
CA THR A 933 -19.49 0.66 31.15
C THR A 933 -19.30 2.04 30.52
N ALA A 934 -18.47 2.16 29.48
CA ALA A 934 -18.30 3.40 28.73
C ALA A 934 -19.17 3.39 27.46
N LYS A 935 -20.25 4.18 27.44
CA LYS A 935 -21.00 4.45 26.21
C LYS A 935 -20.22 5.49 25.38
N LEU A 936 -19.58 5.04 24.31
CA LEU A 936 -19.13 5.90 23.21
C LEU A 936 -20.22 5.93 22.13
N GLU A 937 -20.46 7.10 21.56
CA GLU A 937 -21.24 7.24 20.34
C GLU A 937 -20.34 6.82 19.18
N GLU A 938 -20.60 5.63 18.62
CA GLU A 938 -20.03 5.16 17.35
C GLU A 938 -20.28 6.22 16.27
N VAL A 939 -19.21 6.83 15.77
CA VAL A 939 -19.24 7.62 14.54
C VAL A 939 -18.77 6.66 13.46
N GLU A 940 -19.66 6.34 12.53
CA GLU A 940 -19.39 5.53 11.34
C GLU A 940 -18.25 6.19 10.52
N SER A 941 -17.02 5.64 10.61
CA SER A 941 -15.96 5.85 9.62
C SER A 941 -16.00 4.70 8.61
N ASP A 942 -16.15 5.05 7.34
CA ASP A 942 -16.24 4.18 6.16
C ASP A 942 -14.83 3.63 5.79
N ASP A 943 -14.12 2.97 6.73
CA ASP A 943 -12.89 2.21 6.43
C ASP A 943 -13.01 0.78 6.98
N ASP A 944 -13.19 -0.16 6.06
CA ASP A 944 -13.16 -1.61 6.28
C ASP A 944 -11.68 -2.04 6.46
N ASP A 945 -11.14 -1.97 7.68
CA ASP A 945 -9.91 -2.65 8.12
C ASP A 945 -9.93 -2.83 9.64
N ASP A 946 -10.73 -3.78 10.14
CA ASP A 946 -10.91 -4.06 11.58
C ASP A 946 -10.38 -5.46 11.96
N ASP A 947 -9.24 -5.86 11.40
CA ASP A 947 -8.45 -7.04 11.82
C ASP A 947 -7.19 -6.62 12.60
N TYR A 948 -7.30 -5.67 13.54
CA TYR A 948 -6.21 -5.33 14.46
C TYR A 948 -6.14 -6.35 15.61
N VAL A 949 -5.36 -7.41 15.42
CA VAL A 949 -4.71 -8.08 16.56
C VAL A 949 -3.78 -7.01 17.18
N PRO A 950 -3.81 -6.72 18.49
CA PRO A 950 -2.88 -5.77 19.06
C PRO A 950 -1.49 -6.41 19.13
N ASP A 951 -0.82 -6.48 17.96
CA ASP A 951 0.62 -6.31 17.87
C ASP A 951 0.97 -5.03 18.62
N GLU A 952 2.10 -5.06 19.35
CA GLU A 952 2.62 -3.92 20.13
C GLU A 952 2.32 -2.60 19.42
N SER A 953 1.56 -1.70 20.06
CA SER A 953 1.18 -0.41 19.43
C SER A 953 2.44 0.22 18.86
N ALA A 954 2.43 0.69 17.60
CA ALA A 954 3.62 1.23 16.92
C ALA A 954 4.35 2.33 17.73
N ILE A 955 3.70 2.88 18.75
CA ILE A 955 4.18 3.86 19.71
C ILE A 955 5.18 3.27 20.75
N GLU A 956 5.14 1.97 21.02
CA GLU A 956 6.04 1.30 21.97
C GLU A 956 7.50 1.28 21.52
N CYS A 957 7.77 1.46 20.22
CA CYS A 957 9.13 1.57 19.70
C CYS A 957 9.84 2.86 20.20
N TYR A 958 9.09 3.89 20.61
CA TYR A 958 9.62 5.15 21.11
C TYR A 958 10.01 5.06 22.58
N THR A 959 11.13 4.40 22.83
CA THR A 959 11.65 4.11 24.17
C THR A 959 12.00 5.36 24.97
N THR A 960 11.91 5.23 26.30
CA THR A 960 12.27 6.26 27.29
C THR A 960 13.27 5.67 28.30
N PRO A 961 13.83 6.46 29.23
CA PRO A 961 14.69 5.93 30.30
C PRO A 961 14.02 4.89 31.20
N LEU A 962 12.69 4.81 31.19
CA LEU A 962 11.95 3.79 31.95
C LEU A 962 11.96 2.43 31.26
N ASP A 963 12.25 2.37 29.96
CA ASP A 963 12.20 1.15 29.15
C ASP A 963 13.57 0.48 28.99
N ASP A 964 14.62 1.15 29.43
CA ASP A 964 16.00 0.66 29.37
C ASP A 964 16.15 -0.67 30.15
N LYS A 965 16.86 -1.64 29.57
CA LYS A 965 17.09 -2.97 30.16
C LYS A 965 17.82 -2.87 31.51
N ASP A 966 18.61 -1.82 31.73
CA ASP A 966 19.32 -1.52 32.97
C ASP A 966 18.59 -0.50 33.88
N CYS A 967 17.31 -0.20 33.61
CA CYS A 967 16.54 0.74 34.42
C CYS A 967 16.51 0.32 35.90
N PRO A 968 16.95 1.18 36.84
CA PRO A 968 17.01 0.85 38.26
C PRO A 968 15.62 0.81 38.92
N VAL A 969 14.57 1.20 38.20
CA VAL A 969 13.20 1.32 38.69
C VAL A 969 12.36 0.17 38.13
N ASP A 970 11.99 -0.76 39.01
CA ASP A 970 11.04 -1.84 38.72
C ASP A 970 9.68 -1.54 39.37
N GLU A 971 8.62 -1.63 38.59
CA GLU A 971 7.25 -1.29 38.98
C GLU A 971 6.68 -2.21 40.05
N TYR A 972 7.01 -3.51 40.04
CA TYR A 972 6.56 -4.46 41.07
C TYR A 972 7.27 -4.19 42.40
N VAL A 973 8.58 -3.96 42.36
CA VAL A 973 9.40 -3.65 43.54
C VAL A 973 9.00 -2.30 44.13
N ASN A 974 8.80 -1.28 43.29
CA ASN A 974 8.41 0.05 43.74
C ASN A 974 7.02 0.01 44.38
N PHE A 975 6.04 -0.60 43.71
CA PHE A 975 4.68 -0.76 44.25
C PHE A 975 4.64 -1.45 45.61
N LYS A 976 5.39 -2.55 45.76
CA LYS A 976 5.50 -3.24 47.06
C LYS A 976 6.09 -2.35 48.14
N ASN A 977 7.19 -1.66 47.84
CA ASN A 977 7.85 -0.77 48.81
C ASN A 977 6.94 0.39 49.22
N THR A 978 6.22 1.00 48.27
CA THR A 978 5.24 2.05 48.52
C THR A 978 4.13 1.56 49.43
N LEU A 979 3.51 0.41 49.14
CA LEU A 979 2.38 -0.10 49.92
C LEU A 979 2.79 -0.51 51.34
N LEU A 980 3.96 -1.15 51.50
CA LEU A 980 4.53 -1.45 52.82
C LEU A 980 4.92 -0.17 53.57
N GLY A 981 5.48 0.82 52.89
CA GLY A 981 5.78 2.14 53.47
C GLY A 981 4.52 2.85 53.97
N LEU A 982 3.41 2.75 53.22
CA LEU A 982 2.11 3.28 53.62
C LEU A 982 1.55 2.60 54.87
N SER A 983 1.71 1.28 55.01
CA SER A 983 1.28 0.56 56.22
C SER A 983 1.95 1.11 57.49
N ALA A 984 3.17 1.64 57.38
CA ALA A 984 3.91 2.22 58.48
C ALA A 984 3.63 3.72 58.68
N ARG A 985 3.49 4.48 57.58
CA ARG A 985 3.34 5.96 57.62
C ARG A 985 1.89 6.42 57.78
N GLU A 986 0.96 5.80 57.06
CA GLU A 986 -0.47 6.16 56.99
C GLU A 986 -1.37 4.91 57.12
N PRO A 987 -1.47 4.29 58.32
CA PRO A 987 -2.19 3.03 58.49
C PRO A 987 -3.68 3.11 58.13
N ALA A 988 -4.30 4.27 58.30
CA ALA A 988 -5.70 4.49 57.95
C ALA A 988 -5.95 4.42 56.44
N LEU A 989 -5.08 5.03 55.63
CA LEU A 989 -5.17 4.96 54.17
C LEU A 989 -4.83 3.56 53.66
N TYR A 990 -3.81 2.92 54.22
CA TYR A 990 -3.49 1.53 53.91
C TYR A 990 -4.69 0.59 54.16
N HIS A 991 -5.37 0.75 55.31
CA HIS A 991 -6.58 -0.01 55.60
C HIS A 991 -7.71 0.32 54.62
N ALA A 992 -7.90 1.60 54.27
CA ALA A 992 -8.93 1.99 53.29
C ALA A 992 -8.70 1.40 51.90
N LEU A 993 -7.44 1.33 51.45
CA LEU A 993 -7.06 0.72 50.17
C LEU A 993 -7.28 -0.81 50.19
N THR A 994 -6.87 -1.49 51.27
CA THR A 994 -6.84 -2.96 51.34
C THR A 994 -8.16 -3.61 51.75
N SER A 995 -9.01 -2.90 52.50
CA SER A 995 -10.28 -3.44 53.02
C SER A 995 -11.38 -3.61 51.97
N VAL A 996 -11.22 -3.00 50.79
CA VAL A 996 -12.19 -3.07 49.68
C VAL A 996 -11.94 -4.28 48.77
N LEU A 997 -10.76 -4.91 48.87
CA LEU A 997 -10.35 -6.02 48.01
C LEU A 997 -11.15 -7.30 48.28
N THR A 998 -11.53 -8.00 47.22
CA THR A 998 -12.11 -9.35 47.31
C THR A 998 -11.06 -10.38 47.75
N GLU A 999 -11.50 -11.58 48.16
CA GLU A 999 -10.57 -12.67 48.49
C GLU A 999 -9.66 -13.07 47.32
N GLU A 1000 -10.15 -12.92 46.08
CA GLU A 1000 -9.40 -13.18 44.86
C GLU A 1000 -8.34 -12.10 44.61
N GLN A 1001 -8.73 -10.83 44.69
CA GLN A 1001 -7.81 -9.69 44.57
C GLN A 1001 -6.74 -9.67 45.67
N GLN A 1002 -7.05 -10.15 46.88
CA GLN A 1002 -6.04 -10.33 47.92
C GLN A 1002 -5.01 -11.42 47.57
N LYS A 1003 -5.40 -12.47 46.86
CA LYS A 1003 -4.45 -13.49 46.37
C LYS A 1003 -3.57 -12.94 45.26
N GLU A 1004 -4.15 -12.21 44.31
CA GLU A 1004 -3.42 -11.53 43.24
C GLU A 1004 -2.39 -10.55 43.82
N LEU A 1005 -2.79 -9.71 44.78
CA LEU A 1005 -1.89 -8.79 45.47
C LEU A 1005 -0.70 -9.51 46.13
N ASN A 1006 -0.94 -10.66 46.76
CA ASN A 1006 0.13 -11.47 47.33
C ASN A 1006 1.04 -12.07 46.24
N ALA A 1007 0.50 -12.48 45.09
CA ALA A 1007 1.28 -12.96 43.97
C ALA A 1007 2.20 -11.87 43.40
N VAL A 1008 1.69 -10.64 43.24
CA VAL A 1008 2.47 -9.44 42.84
C VAL A 1008 3.63 -9.22 43.82
N PHE A 1009 3.41 -9.37 45.13
CA PHE A 1009 4.45 -9.20 46.15
C PHE A 1009 5.54 -10.27 46.11
N VAL A 1010 5.18 -11.51 45.77
CA VAL A 1010 6.14 -12.60 45.58
C VAL A 1010 6.97 -12.36 44.33
N LEU A 1011 6.33 -11.97 43.22
CA LEU A 1011 7.02 -11.65 41.98
C LEU A 1011 7.98 -10.46 42.15
N ALA A 1012 7.59 -9.43 42.91
CA ALA A 1012 8.46 -8.32 43.28
C ALA A 1012 9.73 -8.78 44.02
N ASP A 1013 9.62 -9.72 44.97
CA ASP A 1013 10.81 -10.27 45.66
C ASP A 1013 11.73 -11.05 44.72
N GLN A 1014 11.14 -11.83 43.80
CA GLN A 1014 11.89 -12.57 42.79
C GLN A 1014 12.65 -11.64 41.84
N ARG A 1015 11.98 -10.61 41.31
CA ARG A 1015 12.58 -9.60 40.43
C ARG A 1015 13.69 -8.81 41.13
N LYS A 1016 13.48 -8.43 42.40
CA LYS A 1016 14.53 -7.79 43.21
C LYS A 1016 15.75 -8.68 43.40
N ALA A 1017 15.53 -9.95 43.74
CA ALA A 1017 16.63 -10.90 43.90
C ALA A 1017 17.41 -11.13 42.58
N GLN A 1018 16.72 -11.15 41.44
CA GLN A 1018 17.34 -11.23 40.11
C GLN A 1018 18.17 -9.98 39.80
N GLN A 1019 17.66 -8.77 40.05
CA GLN A 1019 18.41 -7.51 39.87
C GLN A 1019 19.64 -7.45 40.77
N ASP A 1020 19.51 -7.84 42.04
CA ASP A 1020 20.65 -7.89 42.97
C ASP A 1020 21.70 -8.92 42.52
N SER A 1021 21.25 -10.08 42.01
CA SER A 1021 22.14 -11.10 41.42
C SER A 1021 22.91 -10.56 40.22
N LYS A 1022 22.23 -9.91 39.26
CA LYS A 1022 22.85 -9.27 38.09
C LYS A 1022 23.87 -8.20 38.49
N ARG A 1023 23.54 -7.35 39.48
CA ARG A 1023 24.48 -6.34 40.02
C ARG A 1023 25.72 -6.98 40.65
N ILE A 1024 25.55 -8.08 41.39
CA ILE A 1024 26.66 -8.82 41.99
C ILE A 1024 27.56 -9.42 40.89
N GLU A 1025 26.99 -9.98 39.83
CA GLU A 1025 27.73 -10.49 38.67
C GLU A 1025 28.51 -9.38 37.94
N GLN A 1026 27.86 -8.25 37.63
CA GLN A 1026 28.50 -7.08 37.02
C GLN A 1026 29.63 -6.49 37.90
N SER A 1027 29.53 -6.64 39.23
CA SER A 1027 30.57 -6.21 40.18
C SER A 1027 31.74 -7.20 40.37
N GLY A 1028 31.78 -8.31 39.60
CA GLY A 1028 32.86 -9.30 39.64
C GLY A 1028 32.60 -10.52 40.53
N GLY A 1029 31.34 -10.78 40.92
CA GLY A 1029 30.91 -11.94 41.69
C GLY A 1029 31.10 -11.81 43.21
N TYR A 1030 30.65 -12.82 43.96
CA TYR A 1030 30.77 -12.83 45.42
C TYR A 1030 32.23 -12.84 45.87
N SER A 1031 32.69 -11.74 46.50
CA SER A 1031 33.99 -11.70 47.17
C SER A 1031 33.97 -12.54 48.45
N PHE A 1032 34.36 -13.81 48.36
CA PHE A 1032 34.59 -14.64 49.55
C PHE A 1032 35.91 -14.28 50.22
N THR A 1033 35.88 -13.36 51.18
CA THR A 1033 37.01 -13.19 52.12
C THR A 1033 36.87 -14.18 53.27
N VAL A 1034 37.69 -15.26 53.25
CA VAL A 1034 38.35 -15.98 54.38
C VAL A 1034 38.71 -17.43 53.92
N PRO A 1035 39.93 -17.94 54.19
CA PRO A 1035 40.36 -19.28 53.76
C PRO A 1035 39.79 -20.37 54.66
N ALA A 1036 38.66 -20.97 54.28
CA ALA A 1036 38.15 -22.19 54.91
C ALA A 1036 38.56 -23.42 54.07
N GLN A 1037 39.17 -24.40 54.74
CA GLN A 1037 39.71 -25.63 54.14
C GLN A 1037 38.64 -26.41 53.36
N VAL A 1038 38.94 -26.69 52.09
CA VAL A 1038 38.16 -27.59 51.23
C VAL A 1038 38.15 -29.00 51.83
N PRO A 1039 36.98 -29.61 52.11
CA PRO A 1039 36.92 -31.01 52.52
C PRO A 1039 37.22 -31.93 51.34
N THR A 1040 38.13 -32.89 51.52
CA THR A 1040 38.65 -33.82 50.49
C THR A 1040 37.73 -35.01 50.17
N SER A 1041 36.43 -34.95 50.45
CA SER A 1041 35.51 -35.99 49.99
C SER A 1041 34.08 -35.50 49.85
N PHE A 1042 33.61 -35.41 48.61
CA PHE A 1042 32.17 -35.34 48.30
C PHE A 1042 31.69 -36.74 47.87
N LYS A 1043 30.67 -37.26 48.56
CA LYS A 1043 29.90 -38.44 48.15
C LYS A 1043 28.59 -37.97 47.53
N PHE A 1044 28.33 -38.36 46.29
CA PHE A 1044 27.00 -38.27 45.69
C PHE A 1044 26.18 -39.52 46.05
N GLY A 1045 24.97 -39.31 46.56
CA GLY A 1045 23.98 -40.38 46.73
C GLY A 1045 22.79 -39.93 47.58
N GLY A 1046 21.62 -39.87 46.95
CA GLY A 1046 20.32 -39.61 47.57
C GLY A 1046 19.35 -38.97 46.59
#